data_AF-A0A835XX94-F1
#
_entry.id   AF-A0A835XX94-F1
#
_cell.length_a   1.000
_cell.length_b   1.000
_cell.length_c   1.000
_cell.angle_alpha   90.00
_cell.angle_beta   90.00
_cell.angle_gamma   90.00
#
_symmetry.space_group_name_H-M   'P 1'
#
loop_
_entity.id
_entity.type
_entity.pdbx_description
1 polymer ?
#
loop_
_entity_poly.entity_id
_entity_poly.type
_entity_poly.pdbx_seq_one_letter_code
_entity_poly.pdbx_strand_id
1 'polypeptide(L)'
;MLLAGLLVLAASPAVLGQTWMSSVSLPGTLLFRASVDLSGVGAQMNGLNVTFFLPNDSAWLAMLSDLGLSAGDVVAQLNQIANVLRYHVLPNNALRSTQFPLGTTSYKTLLANRNLAITRSSSGVSIKAVGSDATVTQADVVIRSNVVHVINAVLLPFFKNIASAAARTPSLSTLLLAVQKAGLAQTLSDPKLRVTVFAPTNDAFTATLTALGISASALLDNPTLLGDILRYHVVPQRVPSSAITGTINTPTWLAGKNLTVARTAAGGVKVTAVGGTEANVVAADVAIGLGTRSVVHVIDAVLIPFPTTVAVAARNAGLSTLLVAVQNSDPAFLTALTDPKTKATVLAPTEAAFASLLATYKLTPEQLLADKANLKKILAAHVILGAAVKSTDLTNGQVVTTFGGANLTVTKTASSVSFAAAKSNAKVVVADVAVNAGTAQVHVIDTVLLPTDITLVIPPPPAPTTIYSAILANNLHTLLAAVDAAGLKPTLSSTALTYTVFAPTDAAFASAIADLGTTANDLLALGADLVPLLTYHVLGSVVPAAAVPTTPTAVKTLAGLDVTVTRTGSSVSVKSVGSDATVIAADVAAGSSLVHVVDTVLLPFFKSVASAAARTPSLSTLLLAVQKAGLAQTLSDPKLRVTVFAPTNDAFTATLTALGISASALLDNPTLLGDILRYHVVPQRVPSSAITGTITAPTLLSGKSLTVAAVSGGVKVTAVGGTVANVVAADIQIGLGRSVVHVIDAVLIPFPTTVAVAARNAGLNTLLAALTASDPAFLTALTDPKTKATVLAPTDAAFNRLLSALRISSAQLLADKANLKKILAAHVIPGVAARASDLSNGQELTTFLGAKLKVLKGWFGVRFAAAKSTASVVNADVAVNAGTAQVHVIDTVLLPADATIPQLSWSCLWLRLLCPSYSG
;
A
#
# COMPACT_ATOMS: atom_id res chain seq x y z
N MET A 1 -26.64 4.07 11.74
CA MET A 1 -27.38 2.92 11.18
C MET A 1 -27.50 1.74 12.15
N LEU A 2 -26.41 1.19 12.71
CA LEU A 2 -26.49 0.13 13.74
C LEU A 2 -27.33 0.51 14.97
N LEU A 3 -27.12 1.73 15.50
CA LEU A 3 -27.89 2.30 16.62
C LEU A 3 -29.39 2.39 16.30
N ALA A 4 -29.73 2.81 15.08
CA ALA A 4 -31.12 3.00 14.63
C ALA A 4 -31.86 1.67 14.44
N GLY A 5 -31.20 0.63 13.93
CA GLY A 5 -31.80 -0.70 13.79
C GLY A 5 -32.12 -1.37 15.14
N LEU A 6 -31.21 -1.27 16.11
CA LEU A 6 -31.43 -1.81 17.47
C LEU A 6 -32.48 -1.00 18.25
N LEU A 7 -32.50 0.33 18.13
CA LEU A 7 -33.54 1.17 18.74
C LEU A 7 -34.92 0.92 18.13
N VAL A 8 -35.02 0.67 16.82
CA VAL A 8 -36.29 0.37 16.15
C VAL A 8 -36.86 -1.00 16.58
N LEU A 9 -36.02 -2.01 16.82
CA LEU A 9 -36.47 -3.29 17.40
C LEU A 9 -36.86 -3.19 18.89
N ALA A 10 -36.15 -2.36 19.66
CA ALA A 10 -36.44 -2.13 21.08
C ALA A 10 -37.72 -1.28 21.32
N ALA A 11 -38.17 -0.54 20.31
CA ALA A 11 -39.34 0.33 20.39
C ALA A 11 -40.68 -0.37 20.04
N SER A 12 -40.68 -1.68 19.74
CA SER A 12 -41.92 -2.41 19.49
C SER A 12 -42.68 -2.70 20.80
N PRO A 13 -43.94 -2.22 20.98
CA PRO A 13 -44.70 -2.39 22.22
C PRO A 13 -44.99 -3.85 22.60
N ALA A 14 -44.86 -4.78 21.66
CA ALA A 14 -45.17 -6.20 21.86
C ALA A 14 -44.08 -6.98 22.63
N VAL A 15 -42.87 -6.41 22.82
CA VAL A 15 -41.72 -7.09 23.45
C VAL A 15 -41.39 -6.54 24.84
N LEU A 16 -41.90 -5.35 25.18
CA LEU A 16 -41.68 -4.70 26.49
C LEU A 16 -42.57 -5.33 27.57
N GLY A 17 -42.25 -6.56 27.98
CA GLY A 17 -42.67 -7.06 29.28
C GLY A 17 -42.11 -6.16 30.38
N GLN A 18 -42.94 -5.74 31.33
CA GLN A 18 -42.58 -4.90 32.48
C GLN A 18 -41.58 -5.62 33.41
N THR A 19 -40.30 -5.69 33.03
CA THR A 19 -39.20 -6.18 33.89
C THR A 19 -38.71 -5.04 34.78
N TRP A 20 -38.12 -5.34 35.94
CA TRP A 20 -37.55 -4.29 36.81
C TRP A 20 -36.43 -3.49 36.12
N MET A 21 -35.81 -4.02 35.07
CA MET A 21 -34.84 -3.28 34.25
C MET A 21 -35.47 -2.13 33.47
N SER A 22 -36.80 -2.12 33.30
CA SER A 22 -37.50 -0.99 32.69
C SER A 22 -37.34 0.31 33.49
N SER A 23 -37.05 0.19 34.79
CA SER A 23 -36.84 1.29 35.74
C SER A 23 -35.39 1.77 35.86
N VAL A 24 -34.43 1.12 35.18
CA VAL A 24 -33.01 1.54 35.15
C VAL A 24 -32.86 2.68 34.13
N SER A 25 -32.92 3.94 34.58
CA SER A 25 -32.71 5.13 33.72
C SER A 25 -31.30 5.71 33.89
N LEU A 26 -30.28 4.97 33.42
CA LEU A 26 -28.90 5.45 33.40
C LEU A 26 -28.53 5.97 31.99
N PRO A 27 -27.97 7.18 31.86
CA PRO A 27 -27.51 7.70 30.56
C PRO A 27 -26.42 6.82 29.95
N GLY A 28 -26.55 6.46 28.67
CA GLY A 28 -25.51 5.72 27.94
C GLY A 28 -25.45 4.21 28.22
N THR A 29 -26.57 3.59 28.62
CA THR A 29 -26.69 2.12 28.77
C THR A 29 -27.88 1.53 28.01
N LEU A 30 -28.38 2.24 26.98
CA LEU A 30 -29.62 1.92 26.28
C LEU A 30 -29.49 0.67 25.40
N LEU A 31 -28.35 0.48 24.76
CA LEU A 31 -28.12 -0.62 23.81
C LEU A 31 -28.06 -1.98 24.51
N PHE A 32 -27.40 -2.02 25.66
CA PHE A 32 -27.29 -3.22 26.45
C PHE A 32 -28.64 -3.61 27.05
N ARG A 33 -29.38 -2.63 27.61
CA ARG A 33 -30.72 -2.87 28.17
C ARG A 33 -31.69 -3.46 27.14
N ALA A 34 -31.74 -2.88 25.94
CA ALA A 34 -32.52 -3.41 24.83
C ALA A 34 -32.15 -4.88 24.53
N SER A 35 -30.86 -5.22 24.58
CA SER A 35 -30.39 -6.58 24.34
C SER A 35 -30.83 -7.57 25.43
N VAL A 36 -30.90 -7.11 26.68
CA VAL A 36 -31.38 -7.94 27.80
C VAL A 36 -32.87 -8.23 27.70
N ASP A 37 -33.68 -7.21 27.38
CA ASP A 37 -35.12 -7.36 27.20
C ASP A 37 -35.43 -8.27 26.00
N LEU A 38 -34.73 -8.10 24.88
CA LEU A 38 -34.85 -8.97 23.69
C LEU A 38 -34.43 -10.43 23.98
N SER A 39 -33.40 -10.65 24.80
CA SER A 39 -32.89 -12.00 25.09
C SER A 39 -33.74 -12.82 26.07
N GLY A 40 -34.73 -12.20 26.72
CA GLY A 40 -35.56 -12.84 27.76
C GLY A 40 -34.84 -13.11 29.09
N VAL A 41 -33.55 -12.80 29.22
CA VAL A 41 -32.78 -12.97 30.47
C VAL A 41 -33.35 -12.08 31.59
N GLY A 42 -33.99 -10.96 31.24
CA GLY A 42 -34.67 -10.10 32.21
C GLY A 42 -35.81 -10.78 32.98
N ALA A 43 -36.56 -11.67 32.34
CA ALA A 43 -37.61 -12.44 33.01
C ALA A 43 -37.02 -13.46 33.99
N GLN A 44 -35.84 -14.01 33.70
CA GLN A 44 -35.13 -14.97 34.56
C GLN A 44 -34.60 -14.33 35.85
N MET A 45 -34.50 -12.99 35.89
CA MET A 45 -34.05 -12.23 37.06
C MET A 45 -35.21 -11.71 37.92
N ASN A 46 -36.46 -11.93 37.52
CA ASN A 46 -37.61 -11.49 38.30
C ASN A 46 -37.77 -12.32 39.59
N GLY A 47 -37.84 -11.65 40.74
CA GLY A 47 -37.97 -12.29 42.05
C GLY A 47 -36.66 -12.76 42.68
N LEU A 48 -35.53 -12.62 42.00
CA LEU A 48 -34.20 -12.92 42.54
C LEU A 48 -33.52 -11.66 43.09
N ASN A 49 -32.64 -11.85 44.06
CA ASN A 49 -31.74 -10.81 44.55
C ASN A 49 -30.39 -10.91 43.81
N VAL A 50 -30.10 -10.00 42.88
CA VAL A 50 -28.94 -10.13 41.98
C VAL A 50 -27.98 -8.94 42.05
N THR A 51 -26.70 -9.23 41.80
CA THR A 51 -25.69 -8.22 41.44
C THR A 51 -25.50 -8.25 39.94
N PHE A 52 -25.67 -7.11 39.31
CA PHE A 52 -25.66 -6.99 37.85
C PHE A 52 -24.53 -6.06 37.39
N PHE A 53 -23.68 -6.55 36.50
CA PHE A 53 -22.64 -5.74 35.88
C PHE A 53 -23.12 -5.20 34.53
N LEU A 54 -23.37 -3.90 34.45
CA LEU A 54 -23.95 -3.24 33.28
C LEU A 54 -22.85 -2.53 32.48
N PRO A 55 -22.47 -3.00 31.29
CA PRO A 55 -21.53 -2.27 30.45
C PRO A 55 -22.18 -1.01 29.85
N ASN A 56 -21.37 0.04 29.68
CA ASN A 56 -21.82 1.24 28.96
C ASN A 56 -21.96 1.00 27.44
N ASP A 57 -22.69 1.89 26.76
CA ASP A 57 -23.00 1.79 25.32
C ASP A 57 -21.73 1.80 24.46
N SER A 58 -20.71 2.56 24.86
CA SER A 58 -19.41 2.58 24.18
C SER A 58 -18.70 1.24 24.25
N ALA A 59 -18.72 0.57 25.41
CA ALA A 59 -18.15 -0.75 25.63
C ALA A 59 -18.89 -1.83 24.82
N TRP A 60 -20.22 -1.70 24.74
CA TRP A 60 -21.05 -2.60 23.93
C TRP A 60 -20.75 -2.46 22.43
N LEU A 61 -20.65 -1.23 21.93
CA LEU A 61 -20.27 -0.98 20.52
C LEU A 61 -18.84 -1.44 20.22
N ALA A 62 -17.90 -1.22 21.14
CA ALA A 62 -16.53 -1.72 21.00
C ALA A 62 -16.48 -3.24 20.91
N MET A 63 -17.26 -3.95 21.74
CA MET A 63 -17.36 -5.42 21.65
C MET A 63 -17.87 -5.88 20.28
N LEU A 64 -18.91 -5.23 19.74
CA LEU A 64 -19.46 -5.60 18.43
C LEU A 64 -18.45 -5.39 17.30
N SER A 65 -17.71 -4.29 17.35
CA SER A 65 -16.62 -4.01 16.42
C SER A 65 -15.50 -5.04 16.52
N ASP A 66 -15.05 -5.35 17.75
CA ASP A 66 -13.97 -6.32 18.01
C ASP A 66 -14.33 -7.74 17.54
N LEU A 67 -15.61 -8.11 17.61
CA LEU A 67 -16.11 -9.41 17.15
C LEU A 67 -16.51 -9.41 15.66
N GLY A 68 -16.40 -8.27 14.98
CA GLY A 68 -16.78 -8.12 13.57
C GLY A 68 -18.26 -8.40 13.29
N LEU A 69 -19.14 -8.14 14.27
CA LEU A 69 -20.57 -8.44 14.20
C LEU A 69 -21.38 -7.23 13.73
N SER A 70 -22.31 -7.46 12.81
CA SER A 70 -23.32 -6.46 12.42
C SER A 70 -24.55 -6.51 13.33
N ALA A 71 -25.42 -5.50 13.26
CA ALA A 71 -26.69 -5.50 14.00
C ALA A 71 -27.61 -6.68 13.62
N GLY A 72 -27.54 -7.15 12.36
CA GLY A 72 -28.29 -8.34 11.92
C GLY A 72 -27.77 -9.63 12.54
N ASP A 73 -26.45 -9.75 12.72
CA ASP A 73 -25.83 -10.92 13.36
C ASP A 73 -26.19 -11.02 14.84
N VAL A 74 -26.34 -9.88 15.52
CA VAL A 74 -26.76 -9.81 16.93
C VAL A 74 -28.16 -10.40 17.11
N VAL A 75 -29.09 -10.08 16.20
CA VAL A 75 -30.45 -10.63 16.23
C VAL A 75 -30.45 -12.11 15.87
N ALA A 76 -29.67 -12.53 14.87
CA ALA A 76 -29.57 -13.94 14.46
C ALA A 76 -28.92 -14.84 15.54
N GLN A 77 -28.07 -14.28 16.40
CA GLN A 77 -27.31 -15.02 17.42
C GLN A 77 -27.80 -14.73 18.86
N LEU A 78 -29.07 -14.39 19.02
CA LEU A 78 -29.69 -13.97 20.28
C LEU A 78 -29.42 -14.94 21.45
N ASN A 79 -29.43 -16.25 21.20
CA ASN A 79 -29.12 -17.27 22.22
C ASN A 79 -27.66 -17.21 22.72
N GLN A 80 -26.71 -16.84 21.87
CA GLN A 80 -25.31 -16.71 22.26
C GLN A 80 -25.07 -15.41 23.03
N ILE A 81 -25.77 -14.33 22.65
CA ILE A 81 -25.77 -13.08 23.40
C ILE A 81 -26.43 -13.27 24.77
N ALA A 82 -27.51 -14.05 24.86
CA ALA A 82 -28.12 -14.40 26.14
C ALA A 82 -27.10 -15.07 27.11
N ASN A 83 -26.18 -15.89 26.61
CA ASN A 83 -25.11 -16.47 27.44
C ASN A 83 -24.09 -15.44 27.91
N VAL A 84 -23.72 -14.46 27.06
CA VAL A 84 -22.90 -13.33 27.47
C VAL A 84 -23.61 -12.52 28.55
N LEU A 85 -24.91 -12.28 28.40
CA LEU A 85 -25.72 -11.55 29.38
C LEU A 85 -25.82 -12.31 30.71
N ARG A 86 -26.05 -13.63 30.69
CA ARG A 86 -26.02 -14.47 31.90
C ARG A 86 -24.67 -14.42 32.62
N TYR A 87 -23.56 -14.26 31.89
CA TYR A 87 -22.23 -14.14 32.49
C TYR A 87 -22.04 -12.82 33.26
N HIS A 88 -22.86 -11.79 33.02
CA HIS A 88 -22.81 -10.52 33.75
C HIS A 88 -23.60 -10.51 35.07
N VAL A 89 -24.30 -11.60 35.39
CA VAL A 89 -25.21 -11.69 36.54
C VAL A 89 -24.65 -12.61 37.61
N LEU A 90 -24.59 -12.13 38.84
CA LEU A 90 -24.36 -12.95 40.02
C LEU A 90 -25.70 -13.26 40.68
N PRO A 91 -26.18 -14.52 40.65
CA PRO A 91 -27.44 -14.90 41.27
C PRO A 91 -27.36 -14.90 42.80
N ASN A 92 -28.50 -14.61 43.44
CA ASN A 92 -28.75 -14.75 44.88
C ASN A 92 -27.84 -13.93 45.81
N ASN A 93 -27.25 -12.85 45.32
CA ASN A 93 -26.38 -11.96 46.07
C ASN A 93 -26.54 -10.53 45.53
N ALA A 94 -27.06 -9.57 46.31
CA ALA A 94 -26.92 -8.13 46.02
C ALA A 94 -25.74 -7.58 46.81
N LEU A 95 -24.58 -7.53 46.17
CA LEU A 95 -23.34 -7.09 46.77
C LEU A 95 -23.05 -5.66 46.32
N ARG A 96 -22.96 -4.77 47.30
CA ARG A 96 -22.36 -3.45 47.13
C ARG A 96 -20.85 -3.55 46.97
N SER A 97 -20.23 -2.51 46.42
CA SER A 97 -18.78 -2.42 46.22
C SER A 97 -17.98 -2.67 47.50
N THR A 98 -18.55 -2.25 48.65
CA THR A 98 -17.98 -2.42 49.99
C THR A 98 -18.19 -3.80 50.61
N GLN A 99 -19.05 -4.64 50.01
CA GLN A 99 -19.34 -5.99 50.48
C GLN A 99 -18.50 -7.06 49.77
N PHE A 100 -17.74 -6.70 48.73
CA PHE A 100 -16.71 -7.58 48.17
C PHE A 100 -15.51 -7.67 49.15
N PRO A 101 -15.00 -8.87 49.46
CA PRO A 101 -13.77 -9.02 50.26
C PRO A 101 -12.58 -8.33 49.60
N LEU A 102 -11.64 -7.82 50.40
CA LEU A 102 -10.36 -7.32 49.88
C LEU A 102 -9.57 -8.47 49.25
N GLY A 103 -9.00 -8.23 48.07
CA GLY A 103 -8.34 -9.27 47.27
C GLY A 103 -9.27 -9.90 46.22
N THR A 104 -8.81 -11.01 45.62
CA THR A 104 -9.49 -11.67 44.49
C THR A 104 -10.38 -12.79 44.98
N THR A 105 -11.69 -12.71 44.71
CA THR A 105 -12.68 -13.74 45.06
C THR A 105 -13.40 -14.25 43.81
N SER A 106 -13.67 -15.55 43.74
CA SER A 106 -14.39 -16.16 42.61
C SER A 106 -15.89 -16.24 42.91
N TYR A 107 -16.72 -15.70 42.02
CA TYR A 107 -18.18 -15.70 42.12
C TYR A 107 -18.80 -16.55 41.01
N LYS A 108 -19.81 -17.33 41.36
CA LYS A 108 -20.62 -18.08 40.39
C LYS A 108 -21.50 -17.10 39.62
N THR A 109 -21.56 -17.25 38.31
CA THR A 109 -22.47 -16.47 37.46
C THR A 109 -23.75 -17.23 37.16
N LEU A 110 -24.74 -16.57 36.55
CA LEU A 110 -25.95 -17.21 36.04
C LEU A 110 -25.64 -18.14 34.84
N LEU A 111 -24.46 -18.01 34.21
CA LEU A 111 -23.96 -18.97 33.22
C LEU A 111 -23.29 -20.15 33.95
N ALA A 112 -23.89 -21.34 33.82
CA ALA A 112 -23.38 -22.55 34.48
C ALA A 112 -21.91 -22.84 34.10
N ASN A 113 -21.14 -23.31 35.08
CA ASN A 113 -19.72 -23.67 34.96
C ASN A 113 -18.77 -22.53 34.51
N ARG A 114 -19.20 -21.26 34.63
CA ARG A 114 -18.35 -20.10 34.38
C ARG A 114 -18.41 -19.14 35.57
N ASN A 115 -17.28 -18.99 36.25
CA ASN A 115 -17.15 -18.06 37.37
C ASN A 115 -16.49 -16.75 36.90
N LEU A 116 -16.72 -15.67 37.66
CA LEU A 116 -16.03 -14.40 37.54
C LEU A 116 -15.06 -14.23 38.71
N ALA A 117 -13.84 -13.79 38.42
CA ALA A 117 -12.92 -13.37 39.47
C ALA A 117 -13.09 -11.87 39.68
N ILE A 118 -13.48 -11.46 40.88
CA ILE A 118 -13.69 -10.06 41.26
C ILE A 118 -12.61 -9.71 42.28
N THR A 119 -11.87 -8.64 41.98
CA THR A 119 -10.80 -8.13 42.83
C THR A 119 -11.16 -6.75 43.33
N ARG A 120 -11.30 -6.61 44.64
CA ARG A 120 -11.45 -5.30 45.30
C ARG A 120 -10.09 -4.81 45.79
N SER A 121 -9.68 -3.64 45.31
CA SER A 121 -8.51 -2.89 45.79
C SER A 121 -8.93 -1.65 46.58
N SER A 122 -7.97 -0.92 47.15
CA SER A 122 -8.20 0.39 47.78
C SER A 122 -8.70 1.45 46.80
N SER A 123 -8.51 1.24 45.49
CA SER A 123 -8.84 2.17 44.40
C SER A 123 -10.13 1.83 43.65
N GLY A 124 -10.79 0.71 43.95
CA GLY A 124 -12.05 0.31 43.30
C GLY A 124 -12.25 -1.20 43.16
N VAL A 125 -13.23 -1.59 42.33
CA VAL A 125 -13.56 -2.99 42.03
C VAL A 125 -13.21 -3.30 40.58
N SER A 126 -12.42 -4.34 40.38
CA SER A 126 -12.03 -4.86 39.06
C SER A 126 -12.54 -6.29 38.88
N ILE A 127 -12.88 -6.64 37.65
CA ILE A 127 -13.52 -7.91 37.29
C ILE A 127 -12.67 -8.52 36.18
N LYS A 128 -12.15 -9.71 36.44
CA LYS A 128 -11.40 -10.51 35.49
C LYS A 128 -12.31 -11.60 34.93
N ALA A 129 -12.76 -11.39 33.69
CA ALA A 129 -13.49 -12.38 32.90
C ALA A 129 -12.53 -13.15 31.99
N VAL A 130 -13.04 -14.21 31.34
CA VAL A 130 -12.23 -15.09 30.50
C VAL A 130 -11.59 -14.33 29.32
N GLY A 131 -12.42 -13.62 28.53
CA GLY A 131 -11.95 -12.92 27.33
C GLY A 131 -11.74 -11.41 27.45
N SER A 132 -12.10 -10.82 28.59
CA SER A 132 -12.04 -9.38 28.82
C SER A 132 -11.93 -9.08 30.29
N ASP A 133 -11.26 -7.98 30.63
CA ASP A 133 -11.22 -7.46 31.99
C ASP A 133 -12.01 -6.15 32.01
N ALA A 134 -12.74 -5.92 33.10
CA ALA A 134 -13.57 -4.74 33.28
C ALA A 134 -13.33 -4.11 34.64
N THR A 135 -13.49 -2.80 34.72
CA THR A 135 -13.45 -2.05 35.98
C THR A 135 -14.80 -1.38 36.20
N VAL A 136 -15.24 -1.34 37.45
CA VAL A 136 -16.47 -0.66 37.83
C VAL A 136 -16.24 0.85 37.75
N THR A 137 -16.98 1.52 36.86
CA THR A 137 -16.93 2.97 36.65
C THR A 137 -17.97 3.71 37.49
N GLN A 138 -19.09 3.07 37.77
CA GLN A 138 -20.11 3.57 38.70
C GLN A 138 -20.60 2.41 39.54
N ALA A 139 -20.34 2.47 40.83
CA ALA A 139 -20.72 1.42 41.76
C ALA A 139 -22.08 1.71 42.42
N ASP A 140 -22.70 0.66 42.96
CA ASP A 140 -23.76 0.74 43.96
C ASP A 140 -25.07 1.43 43.51
N VAL A 141 -25.47 1.24 42.25
CA VAL A 141 -26.77 1.68 41.78
C VAL A 141 -27.83 0.69 42.25
N VAL A 142 -28.55 1.02 43.32
CA VAL A 142 -29.58 0.16 43.91
C VAL A 142 -30.91 0.36 43.19
N ILE A 143 -31.50 -0.73 42.72
CA ILE A 143 -32.80 -0.71 42.03
C ILE A 143 -33.67 -1.81 42.64
N ARG A 144 -34.69 -1.38 43.40
CA ARG A 144 -35.48 -2.27 44.28
C ARG A 144 -34.56 -3.05 45.22
N SER A 145 -34.59 -4.38 45.18
CA SER A 145 -33.72 -5.24 46.00
C SER A 145 -32.38 -5.59 45.33
N ASN A 146 -32.13 -5.15 44.09
CA ASN A 146 -30.95 -5.52 43.30
C ASN A 146 -29.87 -4.42 43.32
N VAL A 147 -28.61 -4.82 43.06
CA VAL A 147 -27.48 -3.88 42.94
C VAL A 147 -26.89 -3.94 41.54
N VAL A 148 -26.73 -2.78 40.91
CA VAL A 148 -26.14 -2.62 39.59
C VAL A 148 -24.80 -1.88 39.69
N HIS A 149 -23.78 -2.43 39.05
CA HIS A 149 -22.46 -1.80 38.89
C HIS A 149 -22.22 -1.54 37.40
N VAL A 150 -22.00 -0.29 37.02
CA VAL A 150 -21.65 0.07 35.64
C VAL A 150 -20.18 -0.23 35.40
N ILE A 151 -19.87 -0.90 34.29
CA ILE A 151 -18.53 -1.32 33.91
C ILE A 151 -18.10 -0.74 32.56
N ASN A 152 -16.79 -0.61 32.35
CA ASN A 152 -16.21 -0.04 31.12
C ASN A 152 -15.95 -1.07 29.99
N ALA A 153 -16.24 -2.35 30.20
CA ALA A 153 -16.01 -3.40 29.21
C ALA A 153 -17.07 -4.49 29.33
N VAL A 154 -17.41 -5.16 28.24
CA VAL A 154 -18.34 -6.31 28.27
C VAL A 154 -17.59 -7.55 28.75
N LEU A 155 -18.14 -8.27 29.72
CA LEU A 155 -17.59 -9.53 30.26
C LEU A 155 -17.85 -10.67 29.27
N LEU A 156 -16.77 -11.19 28.67
CA LEU A 156 -16.86 -12.26 27.68
C LEU A 156 -16.52 -13.62 28.31
N PRO A 157 -17.40 -14.65 28.16
CA PRO A 157 -17.12 -16.00 28.64
C PRO A 157 -16.19 -16.80 27.70
N PHE A 158 -15.74 -16.19 26.60
CA PHE A 158 -14.86 -16.75 25.57
C PHE A 158 -13.81 -15.71 25.15
N PHE A 159 -12.72 -16.13 24.51
CA PHE A 159 -11.69 -15.21 23.99
C PHE A 159 -12.12 -14.56 22.67
N LYS A 160 -11.72 -13.30 22.44
CA LYS A 160 -12.12 -12.53 21.25
C LYS A 160 -11.60 -13.17 19.95
N ASN A 161 -10.31 -13.51 19.94
CA ASN A 161 -9.62 -14.17 18.83
C ASN A 161 -8.51 -15.10 19.36
N ILE A 162 -7.89 -15.87 18.48
CA ILE A 162 -6.88 -16.88 18.84
C ILE A 162 -5.65 -16.20 19.44
N ALA A 163 -5.22 -15.06 18.87
CA ALA A 163 -4.11 -14.27 19.40
C ALA A 163 -4.34 -13.80 20.84
N SER A 164 -5.56 -13.36 21.18
CA SER A 164 -5.93 -12.93 22.54
C SER A 164 -5.95 -14.08 23.53
N ALA A 165 -6.32 -15.29 23.09
CA ALA A 165 -6.25 -16.49 23.92
C ALA A 165 -4.80 -16.89 24.22
N ALA A 166 -3.94 -16.85 23.21
CA ALA A 166 -2.50 -17.08 23.39
C ALA A 166 -1.86 -16.05 24.32
N ALA A 167 -2.16 -14.76 24.13
CA ALA A 167 -1.61 -13.68 24.96
C ALA A 167 -2.05 -13.73 26.44
N ARG A 168 -3.27 -14.22 26.71
CA ARG A 168 -3.78 -14.40 28.08
C ARG A 168 -3.30 -15.69 28.75
N THR A 169 -2.57 -16.54 28.04
CA THR A 169 -2.08 -17.83 28.54
C THR A 169 -0.55 -17.78 28.68
N PRO A 170 0.01 -17.65 29.91
CA PRO A 170 1.44 -17.49 30.10
C PRO A 170 2.30 -18.62 29.51
N SER A 171 1.77 -19.85 29.46
CA SER A 171 2.44 -21.02 28.90
C SER A 171 2.51 -21.05 27.37
N LEU A 172 1.96 -20.04 26.67
CA LEU A 172 1.98 -19.92 25.20
C LEU A 172 2.78 -18.71 24.70
N SER A 173 3.58 -18.06 25.56
CA SER A 173 4.37 -16.88 25.18
C SER A 173 5.35 -17.14 24.04
N THR A 174 5.97 -18.33 23.99
CA THR A 174 6.89 -18.73 22.92
C THR A 174 6.15 -18.90 21.59
N LEU A 175 4.93 -19.45 21.62
CA LEU A 175 4.08 -19.59 20.43
C LEU A 175 3.71 -18.22 19.85
N LEU A 176 3.41 -17.22 20.70
CA LEU A 176 3.05 -15.88 20.25
C LEU A 176 4.21 -15.21 19.49
N LEU A 177 5.44 -15.32 20.02
CA LEU A 177 6.64 -14.82 19.34
C LEU A 177 6.85 -15.53 17.99
N ALA A 178 6.66 -16.85 17.96
CA ALA A 178 6.80 -17.63 16.73
C ALA A 178 5.78 -17.21 15.66
N VAL A 179 4.52 -17.04 16.04
CA VAL A 179 3.44 -16.58 15.15
C VAL A 179 3.71 -15.19 14.58
N GLN A 180 4.26 -14.28 15.39
CA GLN A 180 4.64 -12.93 14.95
C GLN A 180 5.78 -12.98 13.92
N LYS A 181 6.84 -13.76 14.19
CA LYS A 181 7.99 -13.92 13.27
C LYS A 181 7.61 -14.61 11.96
N ALA A 182 6.66 -15.54 12.01
CA ALA A 182 6.14 -16.22 10.82
C ALA A 182 5.12 -15.40 10.00
N GLY A 183 4.76 -14.19 10.44
CA GLY A 183 3.79 -13.33 9.74
C GLY A 183 2.34 -13.83 9.79
N LEU A 184 2.01 -14.79 10.66
CA LEU A 184 0.67 -15.38 10.77
C LEU A 184 -0.24 -14.66 11.79
N ALA A 185 0.29 -13.66 12.49
CA ALA A 185 -0.43 -12.94 13.55
C ALA A 185 -1.72 -12.27 13.07
N GLN A 186 -1.71 -11.67 11.88
CA GLN A 186 -2.89 -11.02 11.31
C GLN A 186 -3.97 -12.04 10.92
N THR A 187 -3.56 -13.17 10.33
CA THR A 187 -4.46 -14.27 9.97
C THR A 187 -5.14 -14.89 11.20
N LEU A 188 -4.41 -15.11 12.29
CA LEU A 188 -4.95 -15.68 13.53
C LEU A 188 -5.73 -14.67 14.39
N SER A 189 -5.67 -13.38 14.04
CA SER A 189 -6.44 -12.32 14.69
C SER A 189 -7.81 -12.09 14.05
N ASP A 190 -8.11 -12.72 12.90
CA ASP A 190 -9.39 -12.59 12.21
C ASP A 190 -10.54 -13.20 13.06
N PRO A 191 -11.53 -12.39 13.48
CA PRO A 191 -12.66 -12.87 14.29
C PRO A 191 -13.62 -13.80 13.53
N LYS A 192 -13.58 -13.84 12.18
CA LYS A 192 -14.43 -14.70 11.35
C LYS A 192 -13.85 -16.09 11.11
N LEU A 193 -12.61 -16.32 11.54
CA LEU A 193 -11.89 -17.57 11.31
C LEU A 193 -12.59 -18.76 11.99
N ARG A 194 -12.65 -19.89 11.28
CA ARG A 194 -13.21 -21.17 11.76
C ARG A 194 -12.18 -22.28 11.64
N VAL A 195 -11.39 -22.47 12.68
CA VAL A 195 -10.28 -23.43 12.68
C VAL A 195 -10.14 -24.13 14.03
N THR A 196 -9.35 -25.20 14.02
CA THR A 196 -8.82 -25.81 15.25
C THR A 196 -7.32 -25.57 15.27
N VAL A 197 -6.81 -24.97 16.34
CA VAL A 197 -5.37 -24.75 16.52
C VAL A 197 -4.88 -25.64 17.64
N PHE A 198 -3.88 -26.45 17.35
CA PHE A 198 -3.15 -27.19 18.36
C PHE A 198 -1.96 -26.32 18.82
N ALA A 199 -2.07 -25.72 20.01
CA ALA A 199 -1.13 -24.74 20.52
C ALA A 199 -0.10 -25.40 21.46
N PRO A 200 1.17 -25.56 21.04
CA PRO A 200 2.21 -26.13 21.90
C PRO A 200 2.60 -25.17 23.04
N THR A 201 2.87 -25.75 24.21
CA THR A 201 3.35 -25.01 25.39
C THR A 201 4.81 -24.58 25.28
N ASN A 202 5.24 -23.63 26.12
CA ASN A 202 6.63 -23.21 26.23
C ASN A 202 7.57 -24.40 26.54
N ASP A 203 7.12 -25.33 27.39
CA ASP A 203 7.86 -26.55 27.72
C ASP A 203 7.95 -27.48 26.51
N ALA A 204 6.88 -27.59 25.71
CA ALA A 204 6.88 -28.34 24.45
C ALA A 204 7.93 -27.82 23.47
N PHE A 205 8.04 -26.50 23.32
CA PHE A 205 9.09 -25.88 22.51
C PHE A 205 10.47 -26.17 23.07
N THR A 206 10.67 -26.06 24.38
CA THR A 206 11.96 -26.32 25.03
C THR A 206 12.39 -27.77 24.88
N ALA A 207 11.47 -28.71 25.10
CA ALA A 207 11.69 -30.15 24.93
C ALA A 207 12.01 -30.49 23.48
N THR A 208 11.29 -29.89 22.53
CA THR A 208 11.54 -30.08 21.10
C THR A 208 12.90 -29.52 20.71
N LEU A 209 13.25 -28.30 21.12
CA LEU A 209 14.56 -27.69 20.86
C LEU A 209 15.71 -28.52 21.44
N THR A 210 15.52 -29.07 22.66
CA THR A 210 16.48 -29.97 23.30
C THR A 210 16.63 -31.28 22.55
N ALA A 211 15.50 -31.90 22.14
CA ALA A 211 15.49 -33.13 21.36
C ALA A 211 16.09 -32.97 19.96
N LEU A 212 16.03 -31.75 19.41
CA LEU A 212 16.60 -31.40 18.11
C LEU A 212 18.05 -30.89 18.18
N GLY A 213 18.55 -30.56 19.37
CA GLY A 213 19.88 -29.95 19.55
C GLY A 213 20.01 -28.54 18.97
N ILE A 214 18.91 -27.78 18.87
CA ILE A 214 18.87 -26.46 18.23
C ILE A 214 18.63 -25.37 19.28
N SER A 215 19.32 -24.24 19.17
CA SER A 215 19.02 -23.04 19.97
C SER A 215 17.72 -22.36 19.52
N ALA A 216 16.92 -21.82 20.44
CA ALA A 216 15.65 -21.15 20.12
C ALA A 216 15.78 -20.03 19.05
N SER A 217 16.90 -19.31 19.02
CA SER A 217 17.23 -18.30 18.01
C SER A 217 17.30 -18.89 16.60
N ALA A 218 17.99 -20.00 16.41
CA ALA A 218 18.14 -20.66 15.11
C ALA A 218 16.81 -21.15 14.52
N LEU A 219 15.83 -21.52 15.36
CA LEU A 219 14.47 -21.86 14.90
C LEU A 219 13.67 -20.60 14.52
N LEU A 220 13.87 -19.49 15.25
CA LEU A 220 13.20 -18.20 15.01
C LEU A 220 13.76 -17.43 13.82
N ASP A 221 15.02 -17.67 13.45
CA ASP A 221 15.70 -17.03 12.31
C ASP A 221 15.31 -17.64 10.95
N ASN A 222 14.56 -18.76 10.95
CA ASN A 222 14.06 -19.41 9.74
C ASN A 222 12.53 -19.27 9.58
N PRO A 223 12.04 -18.20 8.92
CA PRO A 223 10.61 -17.90 8.84
C PRO A 223 9.82 -18.89 7.96
N THR A 224 10.45 -19.55 6.99
CA THR A 224 9.76 -20.52 6.11
C THR A 224 9.45 -21.81 6.87
N LEU A 225 10.44 -22.33 7.60
CA LEU A 225 10.29 -23.49 8.47
C LEU A 225 9.23 -23.25 9.54
N LEU A 226 9.33 -22.11 10.22
CA LEU A 226 8.41 -21.75 11.28
C LEU A 226 6.98 -21.59 10.75
N GLY A 227 6.84 -21.00 9.56
CA GLY A 227 5.56 -20.91 8.85
C GLY A 227 4.94 -22.28 8.55
N ASP A 228 5.72 -23.23 8.04
CA ASP A 228 5.24 -24.59 7.73
C ASP A 228 4.85 -25.37 8.99
N ILE A 229 5.65 -25.28 10.06
CA ILE A 229 5.34 -25.91 11.35
C ILE A 229 4.03 -25.33 11.90
N LEU A 230 3.89 -24.01 11.94
CA LEU A 230 2.69 -23.37 12.46
C LEU A 230 1.45 -23.68 11.61
N ARG A 231 1.57 -23.73 10.27
CA ARG A 231 0.48 -24.17 9.37
C ARG A 231 0.06 -25.61 9.62
N TYR A 232 1.00 -26.49 9.96
CA TYR A 232 0.69 -27.89 10.28
C TYR A 232 -0.08 -28.05 11.60
N HIS A 233 0.08 -27.12 12.55
CA HIS A 233 -0.68 -27.09 13.80
C HIS A 233 -2.11 -26.58 13.64
N VAL A 234 -2.49 -26.08 12.46
CA VAL A 234 -3.82 -25.54 12.20
C VAL A 234 -4.61 -26.46 11.27
N VAL A 235 -5.80 -26.84 11.73
CA VAL A 235 -6.79 -27.60 10.96
C VAL A 235 -7.87 -26.62 10.45
N PRO A 236 -8.19 -26.62 9.15
CA PRO A 236 -9.14 -25.69 8.53
C PRO A 236 -10.62 -25.93 8.91
N GLN A 237 -10.87 -26.77 9.91
CA GLN A 237 -12.21 -27.08 10.41
C GLN A 237 -12.23 -27.05 11.93
N ARG A 238 -13.42 -26.77 12.49
CA ARG A 238 -13.66 -26.77 13.94
C ARG A 238 -13.90 -28.19 14.44
N VAL A 239 -12.99 -28.70 15.27
CA VAL A 239 -13.00 -30.05 15.85
C VAL A 239 -12.88 -29.93 17.37
N PRO A 240 -14.00 -29.83 18.12
CA PRO A 240 -13.99 -29.88 19.57
C PRO A 240 -13.68 -31.31 20.06
N SER A 241 -13.26 -31.46 21.32
CA SER A 241 -12.96 -32.78 21.90
C SER A 241 -14.17 -33.72 21.87
N SER A 242 -15.38 -33.18 21.97
CA SER A 242 -16.64 -33.92 21.88
C SER A 242 -16.92 -34.50 20.50
N ALA A 243 -16.32 -33.96 19.43
CA ALA A 243 -16.46 -34.48 18.06
C ALA A 243 -15.51 -35.65 17.79
N ILE A 244 -14.58 -35.93 18.71
CA ILE A 244 -13.60 -37.01 18.59
C ILE A 244 -14.16 -38.25 19.28
N THR A 245 -14.85 -39.08 18.49
CA THR A 245 -15.44 -40.36 18.95
C THR A 245 -14.52 -41.56 18.71
N GLY A 246 -13.44 -41.38 17.94
CA GLY A 246 -12.45 -42.41 17.60
C GLY A 246 -11.17 -41.78 17.04
N THR A 247 -10.58 -42.41 16.01
CA THR A 247 -9.44 -41.84 15.28
C THR A 247 -9.93 -41.05 14.07
N ILE A 248 -9.53 -39.78 13.98
CA ILE A 248 -9.85 -38.88 12.89
C ILE A 248 -8.56 -38.50 12.16
N ASN A 249 -8.53 -38.63 10.84
CA ASN A 249 -7.45 -38.12 10.02
C ASN A 249 -7.91 -36.81 9.36
N THR A 250 -7.32 -35.68 9.72
CA THR A 250 -7.75 -34.35 9.26
C THR A 250 -6.68 -33.67 8.41
N PRO A 251 -7.05 -32.98 7.31
CA PRO A 251 -6.09 -32.17 6.57
C PRO A 251 -5.67 -30.96 7.40
N THR A 252 -4.43 -30.49 7.21
CA THR A 252 -3.92 -29.27 7.84
C THR A 252 -3.87 -28.11 6.84
N TRP A 253 -3.51 -26.90 7.28
CA TRP A 253 -3.22 -25.78 6.35
C TRP A 253 -1.96 -25.99 5.50
N LEU A 254 -1.15 -27.00 5.82
CA LEU A 254 -0.04 -27.42 4.97
C LEU A 254 -0.55 -28.42 3.91
N ALA A 255 -0.47 -28.03 2.64
CA ALA A 255 -1.03 -28.80 1.53
C ALA A 255 -0.47 -30.24 1.48
N GLY A 256 -1.37 -31.23 1.40
CA GLY A 256 -1.01 -32.65 1.28
C GLY A 256 -0.51 -33.32 2.57
N LYS A 257 -0.60 -32.66 3.74
CA LYS A 257 -0.20 -33.22 5.03
C LYS A 257 -1.39 -33.32 5.97
N ASN A 258 -1.72 -34.55 6.37
CA ASN A 258 -2.78 -34.82 7.33
C ASN A 258 -2.23 -34.96 8.75
N LEU A 259 -3.11 -34.85 9.72
CA LEU A 259 -2.83 -34.95 11.15
C LEU A 259 -3.85 -35.90 11.76
N THR A 260 -3.35 -36.89 12.49
CA THR A 260 -4.18 -37.93 13.10
C THR A 260 -4.51 -37.52 14.52
N VAL A 261 -5.80 -37.45 14.85
CA VAL A 261 -6.28 -37.13 16.20
C VAL A 261 -7.07 -38.34 16.71
N ALA A 262 -6.70 -38.87 17.86
CA ALA A 262 -7.35 -40.02 18.45
C ALA A 262 -7.76 -39.75 19.91
N ARG A 263 -8.88 -40.35 20.31
CA ARG A 263 -9.26 -40.39 21.73
C ARG A 263 -8.49 -41.50 22.43
N THR A 264 -7.86 -41.17 23.55
CA THR A 264 -7.16 -42.14 24.41
C THR A 264 -8.16 -42.94 25.24
N ALA A 265 -7.75 -44.14 25.69
CA ALA A 265 -8.56 -45.02 26.54
C ALA A 265 -8.94 -44.38 27.89
N ALA A 266 -8.14 -43.41 28.37
CA ALA A 266 -8.41 -42.61 29.57
C ALA A 266 -9.37 -41.42 29.34
N GLY A 267 -9.91 -41.26 28.13
CA GLY A 267 -10.85 -40.20 27.78
C GLY A 267 -10.24 -38.88 27.31
N GLY A 268 -8.91 -38.73 27.31
CA GLY A 268 -8.19 -37.56 26.77
C GLY A 268 -7.96 -37.62 25.26
N VAL A 269 -7.46 -36.53 24.66
CA VAL A 269 -7.19 -36.43 23.21
C VAL A 269 -5.68 -36.50 22.95
N LYS A 270 -5.27 -37.34 22.00
CA LYS A 270 -3.89 -37.48 21.53
C LYS A 270 -3.80 -37.12 20.06
N VAL A 271 -2.75 -36.41 19.69
CA VAL A 271 -2.47 -35.95 18.33
C VAL A 271 -1.17 -36.58 17.86
N THR A 272 -1.21 -37.23 16.70
CA THR A 272 -0.05 -37.86 16.07
C THR A 272 0.24 -37.17 14.74
N ALA A 273 1.45 -36.63 14.64
CA ALA A 273 2.00 -36.06 13.42
C ALA A 273 2.49 -37.14 12.45
N VAL A 274 2.48 -36.85 11.15
CA VAL A 274 3.05 -37.73 10.12
C VAL A 274 4.55 -37.95 10.31
N GLY A 275 5.25 -37.02 10.97
CA GLY A 275 6.66 -37.16 11.35
C GLY A 275 6.94 -38.09 12.53
N GLY A 276 5.91 -38.74 13.11
CA GLY A 276 6.04 -39.65 14.25
C GLY A 276 5.98 -38.97 15.61
N THR A 277 5.87 -37.64 15.68
CA THR A 277 5.69 -36.91 16.94
C THR A 277 4.29 -37.11 17.49
N GLU A 278 4.19 -37.48 18.75
CA GLU A 278 2.94 -37.63 19.47
C GLU A 278 2.81 -36.52 20.53
N ALA A 279 1.64 -35.89 20.59
CA ALA A 279 1.33 -34.83 21.55
C ALA A 279 0.02 -35.13 22.27
N ASN A 280 0.00 -34.96 23.58
CA ASN A 280 -1.21 -35.04 24.40
C ASN A 280 -1.82 -33.64 24.57
N VAL A 281 -3.15 -33.58 24.57
CA VAL A 281 -3.87 -32.33 24.85
C VAL A 281 -3.92 -32.10 26.36
N VAL A 282 -3.23 -31.05 26.82
CA VAL A 282 -3.16 -30.62 28.23
C VAL A 282 -4.39 -29.80 28.62
N ALA A 283 -4.88 -28.95 27.72
CA ALA A 283 -6.12 -28.21 27.90
C ALA A 283 -6.93 -28.25 26.61
N ALA A 284 -8.13 -28.84 26.69
CA ALA A 284 -9.01 -29.00 25.55
C ALA A 284 -10.10 -27.90 25.49
N ASP A 285 -10.63 -27.66 24.30
CA ASP A 285 -11.83 -26.87 24.05
C ASP A 285 -11.78 -25.41 24.54
N VAL A 286 -10.65 -24.74 24.32
CA VAL A 286 -10.57 -23.29 24.56
C VAL A 286 -11.44 -22.57 23.53
N ALA A 287 -12.51 -21.98 24.03
CA ALA A 287 -13.55 -21.30 23.26
C ALA A 287 -13.08 -19.95 22.69
N ILE A 288 -13.06 -19.83 21.35
CA ILE A 288 -12.71 -18.59 20.64
C ILE A 288 -13.90 -18.07 19.83
N GLY A 289 -14.19 -16.77 19.99
CA GLY A 289 -15.24 -16.04 19.28
C GLY A 289 -16.66 -16.40 19.75
N LEU A 290 -17.63 -15.55 19.38
CA LEU A 290 -19.04 -15.74 19.74
C LEU A 290 -19.55 -17.06 19.14
N GLY A 291 -20.20 -17.91 19.96
CA GLY A 291 -20.63 -19.25 19.53
C GLY A 291 -19.50 -20.27 19.34
N THR A 292 -18.29 -20.02 19.85
CA THR A 292 -17.13 -20.92 19.75
C THR A 292 -16.74 -21.27 18.32
N ARG A 293 -16.63 -20.28 17.42
CA ARG A 293 -16.35 -20.49 15.99
C ARG A 293 -15.04 -21.23 15.73
N SER A 294 -14.04 -20.98 16.58
CA SER A 294 -12.75 -21.67 16.58
C SER A 294 -12.47 -22.30 17.93
N VAL A 295 -11.63 -23.34 17.92
CA VAL A 295 -11.23 -24.08 19.13
C VAL A 295 -9.72 -24.13 19.19
N VAL A 296 -9.16 -23.86 20.38
CA VAL A 296 -7.72 -24.07 20.64
C VAL A 296 -7.57 -25.24 21.62
N HIS A 297 -6.71 -26.19 21.25
CA HIS A 297 -6.28 -27.29 22.12
C HIS A 297 -4.82 -27.06 22.48
N VAL A 298 -4.51 -26.94 23.77
CA VAL A 298 -3.13 -26.78 24.24
C VAL A 298 -2.47 -28.15 24.31
N ILE A 299 -1.27 -28.30 23.71
CA ILE A 299 -0.56 -29.57 23.60
C ILE A 299 0.83 -29.53 24.26
N ASP A 300 1.33 -30.70 24.68
CA ASP A 300 2.62 -30.89 25.37
C ASP A 300 3.83 -31.13 24.45
N ALA A 301 3.64 -31.28 23.14
CA ALA A 301 4.73 -31.45 22.17
C ALA A 301 4.50 -30.62 20.90
N VAL A 302 5.57 -30.24 20.19
CA VAL A 302 5.47 -29.52 18.91
C VAL A 302 5.31 -30.53 17.78
N LEU A 303 4.26 -30.40 16.98
CA LEU A 303 3.95 -31.30 15.87
C LEU A 303 4.84 -31.01 14.65
N ILE A 304 5.62 -31.99 14.23
CA ILE A 304 6.56 -31.86 13.11
C ILE A 304 5.98 -32.58 11.87
N PRO A 305 5.78 -31.88 10.73
CA PRO A 305 5.19 -32.47 9.52
C PRO A 305 6.12 -33.40 8.72
N PHE A 306 7.34 -33.65 9.20
CA PHE A 306 8.40 -34.37 8.49
C PHE A 306 9.10 -35.39 9.43
N PRO A 307 9.58 -36.53 8.91
CA PRO A 307 10.28 -37.53 9.72
C PRO A 307 11.59 -36.98 10.29
N THR A 308 11.82 -37.23 11.58
CA THR A 308 12.87 -36.62 12.39
C THR A 308 14.30 -36.98 11.94
N THR A 309 14.55 -38.12 11.29
CA THR A 309 15.91 -38.53 10.83
C THR A 309 16.50 -37.63 9.76
N VAL A 310 15.69 -37.25 8.77
CA VAL A 310 16.13 -36.51 7.58
C VAL A 310 15.87 -35.02 7.73
N ALA A 311 14.82 -34.64 8.47
CA ALA A 311 14.42 -33.24 8.62
C ALA A 311 15.35 -32.41 9.52
N VAL A 312 16.05 -33.03 10.46
CA VAL A 312 16.93 -32.33 11.41
C VAL A 312 18.32 -32.11 10.82
N ALA A 313 18.83 -33.08 10.05
CA ALA A 313 20.06 -32.96 9.27
C ALA A 313 19.96 -31.92 8.13
N ALA A 314 18.84 -31.93 7.41
CA ALA A 314 18.64 -31.10 6.22
C ALA A 314 18.05 -29.71 6.51
N ARG A 315 17.76 -29.33 7.76
CA ARG A 315 17.19 -28.00 8.07
C ARG A 315 18.01 -27.15 9.03
N ASN A 316 18.90 -27.75 9.81
CA ASN A 316 19.69 -27.02 10.81
C ASN A 316 20.86 -26.21 10.22
N ALA A 317 21.21 -26.41 8.94
CA ALA A 317 22.30 -25.69 8.26
C ALA A 317 21.84 -24.86 7.05
N GLY A 318 20.54 -24.53 6.94
CA GLY A 318 19.98 -23.80 5.80
C GLY A 318 19.76 -24.67 4.55
N LEU A 319 19.66 -25.99 4.71
CA LEU A 319 19.84 -26.99 3.66
C LEU A 319 18.61 -27.33 2.80
N SER A 320 17.96 -26.31 2.22
CA SER A 320 16.83 -26.50 1.29
C SER A 320 17.17 -27.40 0.11
N THR A 321 18.40 -27.35 -0.40
CA THR A 321 18.82 -28.09 -1.60
C THR A 321 18.96 -29.58 -1.31
N LEU A 322 19.50 -29.95 -0.14
CA LEU A 322 19.58 -31.35 0.30
C LEU A 322 18.18 -31.94 0.52
N LEU A 323 17.24 -31.15 1.07
CA LEU A 323 15.87 -31.59 1.29
C LEU A 323 15.16 -31.88 -0.04
N VAL A 324 15.28 -30.97 -1.01
CA VAL A 324 14.72 -31.16 -2.37
C VAL A 324 15.38 -32.36 -3.05
N ALA A 325 16.69 -32.53 -2.92
CA ALA A 325 17.41 -33.70 -3.43
C ALA A 325 16.91 -35.02 -2.84
N VAL A 326 16.74 -35.08 -1.52
CA VAL A 326 16.25 -36.29 -0.84
C VAL A 326 14.77 -36.55 -1.15
N GLN A 327 13.93 -35.52 -1.24
CA GLN A 327 12.52 -35.65 -1.60
C GLN A 327 12.30 -36.10 -3.05
N ASN A 328 13.18 -35.71 -3.98
CA ASN A 328 13.15 -36.15 -5.37
C ASN A 328 13.93 -37.45 -5.63
N SER A 329 14.52 -38.04 -4.57
CA SER A 329 15.20 -39.32 -4.64
C SER A 329 14.21 -40.51 -4.60
N ASP A 330 14.74 -41.71 -4.82
CA ASP A 330 14.00 -42.97 -4.85
C ASP A 330 13.25 -43.23 -3.52
N PRO A 331 11.94 -43.55 -3.53
CA PRO A 331 11.15 -43.86 -2.33
C PRO A 331 11.77 -44.96 -1.44
N ALA A 332 12.53 -45.88 -2.02
CA ALA A 332 13.23 -46.94 -1.30
C ALA A 332 14.35 -46.38 -0.39
N PHE A 333 15.04 -45.32 -0.81
CA PHE A 333 16.07 -44.64 -0.02
C PHE A 333 15.46 -43.93 1.19
N LEU A 334 14.33 -43.26 0.99
CA LEU A 334 13.58 -42.60 2.06
C LEU A 334 13.06 -43.62 3.08
N THR A 335 12.58 -44.78 2.63
CA THR A 335 12.11 -45.88 3.49
C THR A 335 13.24 -46.45 4.35
N ALA A 336 14.45 -46.61 3.79
CA ALA A 336 15.62 -47.11 4.53
C ALA A 336 16.14 -46.12 5.60
N LEU A 337 16.03 -44.82 5.34
CA LEU A 337 16.42 -43.74 6.28
C LEU A 337 15.34 -43.41 7.33
N THR A 338 14.12 -43.92 7.17
CA THR A 338 12.99 -43.66 8.08
C THR A 338 12.64 -44.85 8.97
N ASP A 339 13.27 -46.01 8.81
CA ASP A 339 13.08 -47.14 9.72
C ASP A 339 13.70 -46.80 11.10
N PRO A 340 12.90 -46.74 12.19
CA PRO A 340 13.38 -46.40 13.53
C PRO A 340 14.40 -47.42 14.10
N LYS A 341 14.56 -48.60 13.48
CA LYS A 341 15.53 -49.64 13.88
C LYS A 341 16.90 -49.48 13.21
N THR A 342 17.04 -48.68 12.16
CA THR A 342 18.30 -48.56 11.43
C THR A 342 19.24 -47.59 12.17
N LYS A 343 20.43 -48.08 12.55
CA LYS A 343 21.51 -47.23 13.02
C LYS A 343 22.23 -46.62 11.82
N ALA A 344 22.18 -45.31 11.66
CA ALA A 344 22.77 -44.63 10.52
C ALA A 344 23.51 -43.35 10.93
N THR A 345 24.58 -43.03 10.20
CA THR A 345 25.29 -41.75 10.30
C THR A 345 25.15 -41.00 8.98
N VAL A 346 24.56 -39.80 8.99
CA VAL A 346 24.34 -38.97 7.81
C VAL A 346 25.36 -37.83 7.79
N LEU A 347 26.10 -37.71 6.71
CA LEU A 347 27.02 -36.62 6.44
C LEU A 347 26.28 -35.56 5.62
N ALA A 348 25.87 -34.44 6.22
CA ALA A 348 25.02 -33.43 5.58
C ALA A 348 25.87 -32.27 5.02
N PRO A 349 26.06 -32.15 3.69
CA PRO A 349 26.82 -31.06 3.11
C PRO A 349 26.08 -29.73 3.23
N THR A 350 26.77 -28.62 3.48
CA THR A 350 26.22 -27.24 3.58
C THR A 350 25.74 -26.66 2.24
N GLU A 351 24.91 -25.61 2.24
CA GLU A 351 24.50 -24.92 0.98
C GLU A 351 25.71 -24.32 0.26
N ALA A 352 26.71 -23.84 1.01
CA ALA A 352 27.98 -23.38 0.45
C ALA A 352 28.73 -24.53 -0.26
N ALA A 353 28.63 -25.75 0.25
CA ALA A 353 29.17 -26.94 -0.39
C ALA A 353 28.48 -27.23 -1.74
N PHE A 354 27.15 -27.15 -1.78
CA PHE A 354 26.37 -27.31 -3.01
C PHE A 354 26.64 -26.18 -3.99
N ALA A 355 26.69 -24.93 -3.56
CA ALA A 355 27.04 -23.79 -4.40
C ALA A 355 28.44 -23.93 -5.00
N SER A 356 29.41 -24.41 -4.20
CA SER A 356 30.77 -24.69 -4.67
C SER A 356 30.80 -25.83 -5.69
N LEU A 357 30.00 -26.89 -5.49
CA LEU A 357 29.85 -27.98 -6.44
C LEU A 357 29.26 -27.46 -7.76
N LEU A 358 28.15 -26.72 -7.70
CA LEU A 358 27.47 -26.16 -8.86
C LEU A 358 28.39 -25.19 -9.64
N ALA A 359 29.16 -24.36 -8.95
CA ALA A 359 30.14 -23.46 -9.57
C ALA A 359 31.31 -24.23 -10.21
N THR A 360 31.83 -25.26 -9.53
CA THR A 360 32.96 -26.06 -10.02
C THR A 360 32.59 -26.85 -11.28
N TYR A 361 31.39 -27.41 -11.32
CA TYR A 361 30.91 -28.24 -12.44
C TYR A 361 30.03 -27.47 -13.44
N LYS A 362 29.83 -26.16 -13.25
CA LYS A 362 28.96 -25.29 -14.07
C LYS A 362 27.54 -25.88 -14.27
N LEU A 363 27.00 -26.49 -13.23
CA LEU A 363 25.66 -27.11 -13.24
C LEU A 363 24.64 -26.17 -12.61
N THR A 364 23.38 -26.22 -13.07
CA THR A 364 22.26 -25.62 -12.33
C THR A 364 21.66 -26.62 -11.33
N PRO A 365 20.98 -26.15 -10.26
CA PRO A 365 20.28 -27.04 -9.33
C PRO A 365 19.32 -28.00 -10.04
N GLU A 366 18.63 -27.54 -11.09
CA GLU A 366 17.66 -28.31 -11.86
C GLU A 366 18.33 -29.41 -12.67
N GLN A 367 19.50 -29.15 -13.25
CA GLN A 367 20.27 -30.15 -13.99
C GLN A 367 20.76 -31.27 -13.07
N LEU A 368 21.22 -30.93 -11.87
CA LEU A 368 21.61 -31.92 -10.86
C LEU A 368 20.41 -32.73 -10.36
N LEU A 369 19.23 -32.12 -10.27
CA LEU A 369 18.00 -32.76 -9.82
C LEU A 369 17.34 -33.64 -10.90
N ALA A 370 17.53 -33.30 -12.18
CA ALA A 370 17.09 -34.09 -13.32
C ALA A 370 17.88 -35.40 -13.46
N ASP A 371 19.17 -35.39 -13.11
CA ASP A 371 20.03 -36.58 -13.13
C ASP A 371 19.86 -37.44 -11.87
N LYS A 372 18.74 -38.16 -11.83
CA LYS A 372 18.38 -39.06 -10.72
C LYS A 372 19.41 -40.17 -10.47
N ALA A 373 20.18 -40.57 -11.49
CA ALA A 373 21.16 -41.65 -11.39
C ALA A 373 22.40 -41.20 -10.62
N ASN A 374 22.94 -40.03 -10.95
CA ASN A 374 24.07 -39.45 -10.22
C ASN A 374 23.64 -38.93 -8.83
N LEU A 375 22.44 -38.35 -8.71
CA LEU A 375 21.90 -37.91 -7.42
C LEU A 375 21.81 -39.07 -6.41
N LYS A 376 21.36 -40.25 -6.84
CA LYS A 376 21.29 -41.45 -5.99
C LYS A 376 22.68 -41.87 -5.48
N LYS A 377 23.70 -41.83 -6.34
CA LYS A 377 25.08 -42.16 -5.96
C LYS A 377 25.68 -41.14 -4.98
N ILE A 378 25.44 -39.85 -5.22
CA ILE A 378 25.88 -38.77 -4.32
C ILE A 378 25.23 -38.95 -2.95
N LEU A 379 23.90 -39.10 -2.88
CA LEU A 379 23.18 -39.28 -1.61
C LEU A 379 23.62 -40.56 -0.88
N ALA A 380 23.89 -41.66 -1.60
CA ALA A 380 24.36 -42.91 -1.01
C ALA A 380 25.78 -42.81 -0.42
N ALA A 381 26.65 -41.94 -0.96
CA ALA A 381 27.98 -41.67 -0.41
C ALA A 381 27.95 -40.82 0.87
N HIS A 382 26.85 -40.14 1.15
CA HIS A 382 26.68 -39.31 2.34
C HIS A 382 26.00 -40.05 3.50
N VAL A 383 25.64 -41.33 3.33
CA VAL A 383 24.98 -42.14 4.36
C VAL A 383 25.86 -43.33 4.72
N ILE A 384 26.13 -43.52 6.01
CA ILE A 384 26.82 -44.67 6.59
C ILE A 384 25.79 -45.51 7.33
N LEU A 385 25.69 -46.81 7.03
CA LEU A 385 24.73 -47.73 7.64
C LEU A 385 25.41 -48.71 8.60
N GLY A 386 24.68 -49.07 9.66
CA GLY A 386 25.09 -50.10 10.63
C GLY A 386 25.69 -49.53 11.93
N ALA A 387 26.00 -48.23 12.00
CA ALA A 387 26.47 -47.58 13.22
C ALA A 387 26.10 -46.09 13.26
N ALA A 388 25.70 -45.63 14.45
CA ALA A 388 25.54 -44.22 14.79
C ALA A 388 26.86 -43.74 15.40
N VAL A 389 27.79 -43.31 14.56
CA VAL A 389 29.20 -43.09 14.92
C VAL A 389 29.39 -41.64 15.39
N LYS A 390 29.80 -41.44 16.65
CA LYS A 390 30.20 -40.12 17.16
C LYS A 390 31.58 -39.76 16.65
N SER A 391 31.89 -38.48 16.63
CA SER A 391 33.23 -37.93 16.37
C SER A 391 34.25 -38.43 17.39
N THR A 392 33.80 -38.78 18.60
CA THR A 392 34.62 -39.43 19.63
C THR A 392 34.98 -40.87 19.28
N ASP A 393 34.09 -41.58 18.57
CA ASP A 393 34.21 -43.01 18.25
C ASP A 393 35.09 -43.24 17.01
N LEU A 394 35.42 -42.17 16.28
CA LEU A 394 36.28 -42.18 15.10
C LEU A 394 37.76 -42.13 15.47
N THR A 395 38.56 -42.96 14.80
CA THR A 395 40.03 -42.99 14.89
C THR A 395 40.69 -42.42 13.64
N ASN A 396 41.89 -41.85 13.79
CA ASN A 396 42.62 -41.28 12.65
C ASN A 396 43.08 -42.40 11.71
N GLY A 397 42.76 -42.29 10.41
CA GLY A 397 43.03 -43.31 9.39
C GLY A 397 41.96 -44.39 9.26
N GLN A 398 40.84 -44.31 9.99
CA GLN A 398 39.74 -45.28 9.91
C GLN A 398 39.05 -45.22 8.55
N VAL A 399 38.78 -46.37 7.94
CA VAL A 399 37.97 -46.46 6.72
C VAL A 399 36.53 -46.82 7.09
N VAL A 400 35.58 -46.03 6.61
CA VAL A 400 34.13 -46.24 6.83
C VAL A 400 33.44 -46.49 5.50
N THR A 401 32.61 -47.53 5.45
CA THR A 401 31.83 -47.88 4.26
C THR A 401 30.50 -47.14 4.24
N THR A 402 30.19 -46.50 3.11
CA THR A 402 28.92 -45.81 2.86
C THR A 402 27.87 -46.75 2.26
N PHE A 403 26.60 -46.34 2.25
CA PHE A 403 25.51 -47.10 1.62
C PHE A 403 25.76 -47.38 0.14
N GLY A 404 26.48 -46.49 -0.54
CA GLY A 404 26.87 -46.65 -1.94
C GLY A 404 28.05 -47.59 -2.17
N GLY A 405 28.58 -48.25 -1.14
CA GLY A 405 29.78 -49.11 -1.22
C GLY A 405 31.09 -48.33 -1.33
N ALA A 406 31.05 -46.99 -1.27
CA ALA A 406 32.24 -46.16 -1.31
C ALA A 406 32.91 -46.09 0.07
N ASN A 407 34.23 -46.25 0.09
CA ASN A 407 35.06 -46.14 1.28
C ASN A 407 35.44 -44.68 1.53
N LEU A 408 35.16 -44.19 2.73
CA LEU A 408 35.59 -42.88 3.22
C LEU A 408 36.73 -43.05 4.21
N THR A 409 37.82 -42.32 4.03
CA THR A 409 38.94 -42.32 5.00
C THR A 409 38.76 -41.16 5.97
N VAL A 410 38.74 -41.46 7.26
CA VAL A 410 38.57 -40.48 8.33
C VAL A 410 39.93 -39.96 8.76
N THR A 411 40.11 -38.64 8.69
CA THR A 411 41.27 -37.96 9.28
C THR A 411 40.80 -37.20 10.52
N LYS A 412 41.41 -37.49 11.67
CA LYS A 412 41.06 -36.85 12.94
C LYS A 412 42.26 -36.07 13.47
N THR A 413 42.07 -34.76 13.59
CA THR A 413 43.01 -33.83 14.24
C THR A 413 42.44 -33.46 15.61
N ALA A 414 43.27 -32.91 16.51
CA ALA A 414 42.89 -32.56 17.90
C ALA A 414 41.60 -31.71 18.03
N SER A 415 41.20 -30.98 16.98
CA SER A 415 40.01 -30.12 16.96
C SER A 415 39.07 -30.31 15.76
N SER A 416 39.29 -31.30 14.88
CA SER A 416 38.43 -31.49 13.70
C SER A 416 38.46 -32.92 13.13
N VAL A 417 37.33 -33.34 12.59
CA VAL A 417 37.18 -34.58 11.81
C VAL A 417 36.98 -34.20 10.34
N SER A 418 37.64 -34.89 9.42
CA SER A 418 37.39 -34.78 7.97
C SER A 418 37.22 -36.15 7.33
N PHE A 419 36.32 -36.24 6.36
CA PHE A 419 36.04 -37.42 5.57
C PHE A 419 36.57 -37.22 4.16
N ALA A 420 37.58 -38.02 3.79
CA ALA A 420 38.10 -38.06 2.44
C ALA A 420 37.36 -39.11 1.62
N ALA A 421 36.66 -38.67 0.57
CA ALA A 421 36.20 -39.51 -0.53
C ALA A 421 37.19 -39.44 -1.70
N ALA A 422 37.03 -40.34 -2.68
CA ALA A 422 37.98 -40.50 -3.77
C ALA A 422 38.22 -39.26 -4.65
N LYS A 423 37.25 -38.33 -4.72
CA LYS A 423 37.36 -37.08 -5.51
C LYS A 423 37.16 -35.80 -4.68
N SER A 424 36.98 -35.91 -3.37
CA SER A 424 36.60 -34.77 -2.51
C SER A 424 36.97 -35.03 -1.06
N ASN A 425 37.48 -34.01 -0.36
CA ASN A 425 37.72 -34.06 1.08
C ASN A 425 36.76 -33.09 1.79
N ALA A 426 35.95 -33.60 2.71
CA ALA A 426 34.95 -32.81 3.41
C ALA A 426 35.28 -32.69 4.90
N LYS A 427 35.33 -31.47 5.42
CA LYS A 427 35.55 -31.21 6.84
C LYS A 427 34.22 -31.12 7.58
N VAL A 428 34.16 -31.68 8.78
CA VAL A 428 33.00 -31.56 9.66
C VAL A 428 32.98 -30.16 10.28
N VAL A 429 31.90 -29.42 10.01
CA VAL A 429 31.61 -28.09 10.54
C VAL A 429 30.84 -28.18 11.85
N VAL A 430 29.87 -29.10 11.91
CA VAL A 430 29.10 -29.41 13.13
C VAL A 430 29.08 -30.91 13.32
N ALA A 431 29.58 -31.36 14.46
CA ALA A 431 29.70 -32.76 14.83
C ALA A 431 28.59 -33.20 15.78
N ASP A 432 28.31 -34.51 15.78
CA ASP A 432 27.58 -35.22 16.86
C ASP A 432 26.13 -34.77 17.09
N VAL A 433 25.43 -34.40 16.02
CA VAL A 433 24.00 -34.09 16.10
C VAL A 433 23.21 -35.40 16.19
N ALA A 434 22.77 -35.75 17.39
CA ALA A 434 21.99 -36.95 17.65
C ALA A 434 20.53 -36.78 17.15
N VAL A 435 20.03 -37.80 16.46
CA VAL A 435 18.68 -37.83 15.88
C VAL A 435 18.00 -39.16 16.22
N ASN A 436 16.66 -39.18 16.33
CA ASN A 436 15.87 -40.36 16.70
C ASN A 436 16.27 -41.01 18.04
N ALA A 437 16.27 -40.23 19.14
CA ALA A 437 16.61 -40.75 20.47
C ALA A 437 17.98 -41.48 20.51
N GLY A 438 18.92 -41.09 19.64
CA GLY A 438 20.28 -41.63 19.60
C GLY A 438 20.50 -42.81 18.64
N THR A 439 19.51 -43.22 17.85
CA THR A 439 19.70 -44.27 16.82
C THR A 439 20.33 -43.75 15.54
N ALA A 440 20.28 -42.46 15.26
CA ALA A 440 20.94 -41.83 14.12
C ALA A 440 21.86 -40.67 14.56
N GLN A 441 22.95 -40.46 13.82
CA GLN A 441 23.85 -39.32 14.02
C GLN A 441 24.07 -38.53 12.75
N VAL A 442 24.23 -37.22 12.88
CA VAL A 442 24.43 -36.32 11.76
C VAL A 442 25.69 -35.49 11.98
N HIS A 443 26.53 -35.44 10.95
CA HIS A 443 27.69 -34.55 10.87
C HIS A 443 27.50 -33.59 9.70
N VAL A 444 27.51 -32.28 9.96
CA VAL A 444 27.43 -31.26 8.91
C VAL A 444 28.81 -31.08 8.30
N ILE A 445 28.92 -31.14 6.97
CA ILE A 445 30.19 -31.07 6.24
C ILE A 445 30.25 -29.87 5.28
N ASP A 446 31.44 -29.35 5.03
CA ASP A 446 31.67 -28.17 4.17
C ASP A 446 31.75 -28.47 2.66
N THR A 447 31.85 -29.74 2.26
CA THR A 447 32.08 -30.16 0.87
C THR A 447 31.20 -31.36 0.53
N VAL A 448 30.65 -31.40 -0.69
CA VAL A 448 29.86 -32.55 -1.18
C VAL A 448 30.79 -33.73 -1.49
N LEU A 449 30.53 -34.89 -0.91
CA LEU A 449 31.27 -36.13 -1.14
C LEU A 449 30.92 -36.74 -2.51
N LEU A 450 31.94 -36.92 -3.35
CA LEU A 450 31.80 -37.49 -4.70
C LEU A 450 32.46 -38.89 -4.77
N PRO A 451 31.69 -39.97 -5.02
CA PRO A 451 32.26 -41.30 -5.26
C PRO A 451 33.05 -41.42 -6.57
N THR A 452 33.86 -42.47 -6.69
CA THR A 452 34.74 -42.76 -7.85
C THR A 452 33.98 -42.83 -9.18
N ASP A 453 32.78 -43.41 -9.13
CA ASP A 453 32.00 -43.83 -10.31
C ASP A 453 31.04 -42.73 -10.82
N ILE A 454 31.26 -41.49 -10.38
CA ILE A 454 30.57 -40.32 -10.93
C ILE A 454 31.41 -39.73 -12.04
N THR A 455 30.86 -39.80 -13.24
CA THR A 455 31.27 -38.98 -14.39
C THR A 455 30.28 -37.82 -14.49
N LEU A 456 30.59 -36.69 -13.86
CA LEU A 456 29.93 -35.40 -14.15
C LEU A 456 30.48 -34.89 -15.49
N VAL A 457 30.26 -35.65 -16.56
CA VAL A 457 30.49 -35.16 -17.91
C VAL A 457 29.28 -34.30 -18.24
N ILE A 458 29.51 -33.04 -18.59
CA ILE A 458 28.51 -32.17 -19.17
C ILE A 458 28.16 -32.79 -20.54
N PRO A 459 26.99 -33.45 -20.75
CA PRO A 459 26.49 -33.48 -22.11
C PRO A 459 26.31 -32.01 -22.48
N PRO A 460 26.94 -31.50 -23.58
CA PRO A 460 26.70 -30.13 -24.00
C PRO A 460 25.18 -29.94 -24.01
N PRO A 461 24.65 -28.92 -23.30
CA PRO A 461 23.21 -28.74 -23.21
C PRO A 461 22.67 -28.82 -24.63
N PRO A 462 21.68 -29.70 -24.91
CA PRO A 462 21.14 -29.79 -26.26
C PRO A 462 20.76 -28.37 -26.66
N ALA A 463 21.31 -27.90 -27.79
CA ALA A 463 21.11 -26.54 -28.24
C ALA A 463 19.60 -26.23 -28.20
N PRO A 464 19.17 -25.09 -27.66
CA PRO A 464 17.75 -24.84 -27.47
C PRO A 464 17.05 -24.96 -28.82
N THR A 465 16.09 -25.88 -28.91
CA THR A 465 15.37 -26.17 -30.16
C THR A 465 14.17 -25.24 -30.35
N THR A 466 13.79 -24.51 -29.30
CA THR A 466 12.61 -23.63 -29.26
C THR A 466 12.91 -22.34 -28.48
N ILE A 467 12.12 -21.29 -28.72
CA ILE A 467 12.22 -20.03 -27.96
C ILE A 467 11.98 -20.28 -26.47
N TYR A 468 10.98 -21.11 -26.12
CA TYR A 468 10.70 -21.45 -24.73
C TYR A 468 11.88 -22.14 -24.03
N SER A 469 12.58 -23.06 -24.71
CA SER A 469 13.77 -23.72 -24.16
C SER A 469 14.98 -22.78 -24.03
N ALA A 470 15.12 -21.81 -24.94
CA ALA A 470 16.15 -20.78 -24.84
C ALA A 470 15.93 -19.85 -23.65
N ILE A 471 14.68 -19.45 -23.39
CA ILE A 471 14.30 -18.63 -22.23
C ILE A 471 14.60 -19.40 -20.92
N LEU A 472 14.25 -20.69 -20.88
CA LEU A 472 14.52 -21.55 -19.73
C LEU A 472 16.02 -21.76 -19.48
N ALA A 473 16.82 -21.92 -20.53
CA ALA A 473 18.27 -22.06 -20.43
C ALA A 473 18.96 -20.78 -19.90
N ASN A 474 18.30 -19.62 -19.98
CA ASN A 474 18.82 -18.33 -19.50
C ASN A 474 18.24 -17.91 -18.14
N ASN A 475 17.55 -18.80 -17.42
CA ASN A 475 16.98 -18.55 -16.07
C ASN A 475 16.05 -17.33 -16.00
N LEU A 476 15.23 -17.11 -17.03
CA LEU A 476 14.30 -15.96 -17.10
C LEU A 476 12.92 -16.32 -16.51
N HIS A 477 12.85 -16.53 -15.19
CA HIS A 477 11.68 -17.10 -14.53
C HIS A 477 10.42 -16.21 -14.61
N THR A 478 10.58 -14.89 -14.53
CA THR A 478 9.47 -13.93 -14.57
C THR A 478 8.85 -13.84 -15.97
N LEU A 479 9.69 -13.92 -17.00
CA LEU A 479 9.23 -13.97 -18.39
C LEU A 479 8.47 -15.27 -18.67
N LEU A 480 8.95 -16.41 -18.16
CA LEU A 480 8.24 -17.70 -18.29
C LEU A 480 6.85 -17.63 -17.65
N ALA A 481 6.74 -17.08 -16.43
CA ALA A 481 5.47 -16.90 -15.75
C ALA A 481 4.50 -15.99 -16.55
N ALA A 482 5.01 -14.90 -17.14
CA ALA A 482 4.20 -14.00 -17.97
C ALA A 482 3.72 -14.65 -19.27
N VAL A 483 4.58 -15.42 -19.94
CA VAL A 483 4.25 -16.19 -21.15
C VAL A 483 3.19 -17.26 -20.85
N ASP A 484 3.34 -17.95 -19.72
CA ASP A 484 2.38 -18.98 -19.28
C ASP A 484 1.02 -18.35 -18.93
N ALA A 485 1.01 -17.21 -18.22
CA ALA A 485 -0.21 -16.46 -17.92
C ALA A 485 -0.91 -15.90 -19.18
N ALA A 486 -0.14 -15.50 -20.19
CA ALA A 486 -0.66 -15.02 -21.47
C ALA A 486 -1.10 -16.16 -22.42
N GLY A 487 -0.85 -17.43 -22.06
CA GLY A 487 -1.21 -18.58 -22.89
C GLY A 487 -0.36 -18.75 -24.15
N LEU A 488 0.82 -18.12 -24.23
CA LEU A 488 1.69 -18.12 -25.42
C LEU A 488 2.68 -19.30 -25.46
N LYS A 489 2.66 -20.17 -24.45
CA LYS A 489 3.54 -21.35 -24.36
C LYS A 489 3.51 -22.25 -25.61
N PRO A 490 2.34 -22.62 -26.19
CA PRO A 490 2.31 -23.44 -27.40
C PRO A 490 2.96 -22.74 -28.59
N THR A 491 2.78 -21.42 -28.72
CA THR A 491 3.36 -20.61 -29.80
C THR A 491 4.88 -20.54 -29.71
N LEU A 492 5.43 -20.29 -28.51
CA LEU A 492 6.88 -20.19 -28.29
C LEU A 492 7.59 -21.54 -28.22
N SER A 493 6.83 -22.64 -28.11
CA SER A 493 7.34 -24.01 -28.18
C SER A 493 7.28 -24.58 -29.61
N SER A 494 6.75 -23.83 -30.58
CA SER A 494 6.70 -24.24 -31.99
C SER A 494 8.07 -24.08 -32.65
N THR A 495 8.52 -25.09 -33.39
CA THR A 495 9.75 -25.06 -34.19
C THR A 495 9.56 -24.46 -35.60
N ALA A 496 8.30 -24.23 -36.00
CA ALA A 496 7.95 -23.77 -37.35
C ALA A 496 8.05 -22.25 -37.53
N LEU A 497 8.16 -21.49 -36.45
CA LEU A 497 8.12 -20.03 -36.47
C LEU A 497 9.53 -19.44 -36.40
N THR A 498 9.77 -18.38 -37.17
CA THR A 498 11.04 -17.66 -37.25
C THR A 498 10.85 -16.25 -36.67
N TYR A 499 11.32 -16.04 -35.45
CA TYR A 499 11.19 -14.77 -34.75
C TYR A 499 12.51 -14.33 -34.11
N THR A 500 12.64 -13.03 -33.89
CA THR A 500 13.62 -12.48 -32.94
C THR A 500 12.90 -12.01 -31.69
N VAL A 501 13.26 -12.55 -30.53
CA VAL A 501 12.63 -12.18 -29.25
C VAL A 501 13.61 -11.41 -28.38
N PHE A 502 13.23 -10.21 -27.97
CA PHE A 502 13.92 -9.46 -26.93
C PHE A 502 13.42 -9.94 -25.57
N ALA A 503 14.19 -10.78 -24.89
CA ALA A 503 13.81 -11.42 -23.63
C ALA A 503 14.36 -10.63 -22.42
N PRO A 504 13.53 -9.93 -21.63
CA PRO A 504 14.02 -9.16 -20.49
C PRO A 504 14.44 -10.07 -19.33
N THR A 505 15.46 -9.66 -18.58
CA THR A 505 15.90 -10.33 -17.36
C THR A 505 14.89 -10.20 -16.21
N ASP A 506 14.97 -11.07 -15.20
CA ASP A 506 14.15 -10.96 -13.98
C ASP A 506 14.37 -9.61 -13.26
N ALA A 507 15.61 -9.09 -13.30
CA ALA A 507 15.93 -7.76 -12.78
C ALA A 507 15.23 -6.64 -13.59
N ALA A 508 15.13 -6.80 -14.91
CA ALA A 508 14.40 -5.88 -15.79
C ALA A 508 12.91 -5.82 -15.40
N PHE A 509 12.30 -6.98 -15.13
CA PHE A 509 10.91 -7.06 -14.68
C PHE A 509 10.71 -6.42 -13.31
N ALA A 510 11.60 -6.68 -12.35
CA ALA A 510 11.54 -6.07 -11.02
C ALA A 510 11.59 -4.53 -11.10
N SER A 511 12.49 -4.00 -11.94
CA SER A 511 12.61 -2.57 -12.22
C SER A 511 11.34 -2.00 -12.86
N ALA A 512 10.82 -2.68 -13.89
CA ALA A 512 9.58 -2.26 -14.56
C ALA A 512 8.36 -2.26 -13.61
N ILE A 513 8.25 -3.25 -12.72
CA ILE A 513 7.17 -3.35 -11.73
C ILE A 513 7.23 -2.18 -10.75
N ALA A 514 8.43 -1.85 -10.26
CA ALA A 514 8.66 -0.73 -9.36
C ALA A 514 8.29 0.61 -10.04
N ASP A 515 8.77 0.81 -11.27
CA ASP A 515 8.49 2.02 -12.05
C ASP A 515 7.00 2.21 -12.37
N LEU A 516 6.27 1.11 -12.58
CA LEU A 516 4.82 1.14 -12.87
C LEU A 516 3.94 1.17 -11.60
N GLY A 517 4.55 1.15 -10.42
CA GLY A 517 3.86 1.19 -9.13
C GLY A 517 2.83 0.07 -8.94
N THR A 518 3.11 -1.11 -9.51
CA THR A 518 2.23 -2.28 -9.54
C THR A 518 2.89 -3.46 -8.81
N THR A 519 2.19 -4.59 -8.67
CA THR A 519 2.82 -5.84 -8.21
C THR A 519 2.94 -6.87 -9.35
N ALA A 520 3.83 -7.86 -9.18
CA ALA A 520 3.95 -8.97 -10.12
C ALA A 520 2.62 -9.73 -10.28
N ASN A 521 1.89 -9.94 -9.17
CA ASN A 521 0.60 -10.61 -9.19
C ASN A 521 -0.45 -9.81 -9.98
N ASP A 522 -0.47 -8.48 -9.83
CA ASP A 522 -1.40 -7.63 -10.59
C ASP A 522 -1.11 -7.65 -12.09
N LEU A 523 0.17 -7.74 -12.48
CA LEU A 523 0.55 -7.89 -13.89
C LEU A 523 0.15 -9.27 -14.43
N LEU A 524 0.43 -10.34 -13.69
CA LEU A 524 0.08 -11.70 -14.10
C LEU A 524 -1.45 -11.92 -14.16
N ALA A 525 -2.21 -11.20 -13.34
CA ALA A 525 -3.68 -11.22 -13.36
C ALA A 525 -4.29 -10.64 -14.64
N LEU A 526 -3.52 -9.88 -15.45
CA LEU A 526 -3.97 -9.34 -16.73
C LEU A 526 -4.15 -10.45 -17.80
N GLY A 527 -3.46 -11.60 -17.66
CA GLY A 527 -3.63 -12.75 -18.54
C GLY A 527 -3.51 -12.38 -20.04
N ALA A 528 -4.61 -12.50 -20.78
CA ALA A 528 -4.66 -12.22 -22.22
C ALA A 528 -4.31 -10.75 -22.59
N ASP A 529 -4.50 -9.80 -21.68
CA ASP A 529 -4.14 -8.40 -21.92
C ASP A 529 -2.60 -8.17 -21.91
N LEU A 530 -1.80 -9.18 -21.51
CA LEU A 530 -0.34 -9.16 -21.65
C LEU A 530 0.13 -9.46 -23.07
N VAL A 531 -0.73 -10.01 -23.94
CA VAL A 531 -0.35 -10.43 -25.29
C VAL A 531 0.22 -9.26 -26.12
N PRO A 532 -0.41 -8.07 -26.20
CA PRO A 532 0.16 -6.94 -26.94
C PRO A 532 1.52 -6.46 -26.41
N LEU A 533 1.76 -6.59 -25.10
CA LEU A 533 3.03 -6.22 -24.47
C LEU A 533 4.12 -7.25 -24.80
N LEU A 534 3.80 -8.54 -24.74
CA LEU A 534 4.72 -9.61 -25.09
C LEU A 534 5.03 -9.63 -26.60
N THR A 535 4.06 -9.36 -27.47
CA THR A 535 4.30 -9.26 -28.92
C THR A 535 5.09 -8.02 -29.31
N TYR A 536 5.10 -6.97 -28.48
CA TYR A 536 5.97 -5.80 -28.68
C TYR A 536 7.47 -6.14 -28.49
N HIS A 537 7.78 -7.24 -27.81
CA HIS A 537 9.14 -7.75 -27.66
C HIS A 537 9.58 -8.68 -28.81
N VAL A 538 8.70 -8.93 -29.78
CA VAL A 538 8.94 -9.91 -30.86
C VAL A 538 9.02 -9.19 -32.20
N LEU A 539 10.05 -9.52 -32.98
CA LEU A 539 10.15 -9.15 -34.39
C LEU A 539 9.73 -10.32 -35.28
N GLY A 540 8.99 -10.02 -36.34
CA GLY A 540 8.53 -10.99 -37.35
C GLY A 540 9.62 -11.53 -38.28
N SER A 541 10.90 -11.29 -37.97
CA SER A 541 12.05 -11.73 -38.75
C SER A 541 13.23 -12.07 -37.83
N VAL A 542 14.17 -12.87 -38.33
CA VAL A 542 15.41 -13.20 -37.63
C VAL A 542 16.46 -12.12 -37.90
N VAL A 543 16.85 -11.38 -36.86
CA VAL A 543 17.82 -10.28 -36.94
C VAL A 543 18.98 -10.56 -35.98
N PRO A 544 20.11 -11.07 -36.49
CA PRO A 544 21.33 -11.21 -35.72
C PRO A 544 21.86 -9.85 -35.26
N ALA A 545 22.57 -9.81 -34.13
CA ALA A 545 23.15 -8.55 -33.61
C ALA A 545 24.12 -7.91 -34.61
N ALA A 546 24.84 -8.72 -35.39
CA ALA A 546 25.72 -8.25 -36.46
C ALA A 546 24.99 -7.56 -37.62
N ALA A 547 23.71 -7.91 -37.85
CA ALA A 547 22.88 -7.32 -38.90
C ALA A 547 22.25 -5.98 -38.48
N VAL A 548 22.40 -5.57 -37.21
CA VAL A 548 21.88 -4.29 -36.71
C VAL A 548 22.78 -3.13 -37.19
N PRO A 549 22.20 -2.12 -37.88
CA PRO A 549 22.97 -0.96 -38.32
C PRO A 549 23.56 -0.16 -37.17
N THR A 550 24.67 0.54 -37.45
CA THR A 550 25.25 1.53 -36.51
C THR A 550 24.45 2.83 -36.45
N THR A 551 23.54 3.04 -37.41
CA THR A 551 22.61 4.17 -37.44
C THR A 551 21.28 3.78 -36.78
N PRO A 552 20.62 4.71 -36.04
CA PRO A 552 19.29 4.47 -35.50
C PRO A 552 18.29 4.08 -36.58
N THR A 553 17.79 2.85 -36.52
CA THR A 553 16.90 2.28 -37.55
C THR A 553 15.61 1.80 -36.88
N ALA A 554 14.47 2.26 -37.38
CA ALA A 554 13.16 1.81 -36.91
C ALA A 554 12.83 0.42 -37.49
N VAL A 555 12.47 -0.52 -36.62
CA VAL A 555 12.08 -1.88 -36.96
C VAL A 555 10.68 -2.15 -36.41
N LYS A 556 9.83 -2.74 -37.24
CA LYS A 556 8.44 -3.01 -36.87
C LYS A 556 8.32 -4.28 -36.02
N THR A 557 7.69 -4.15 -34.86
CA THR A 557 7.39 -5.29 -33.96
C THR A 557 6.13 -6.02 -34.40
N LEU A 558 5.91 -7.22 -33.85
CA LEU A 558 4.70 -8.00 -34.08
C LEU A 558 3.43 -7.33 -33.52
N ALA A 559 3.58 -6.43 -32.54
CA ALA A 559 2.50 -5.56 -32.06
C ALA A 559 2.15 -4.41 -33.02
N GLY A 560 2.91 -4.24 -34.12
CA GLY A 560 2.68 -3.22 -35.15
C GLY A 560 3.28 -1.85 -34.85
N LEU A 561 3.84 -1.65 -33.65
CA LEU A 561 4.59 -0.45 -33.24
C LEU A 561 6.08 -0.61 -33.57
N ASP A 562 6.74 0.49 -33.89
CA ASP A 562 8.17 0.49 -34.21
C ASP A 562 9.04 0.58 -32.95
N VAL A 563 10.18 -0.11 -32.99
CA VAL A 563 11.29 0.02 -32.03
C VAL A 563 12.53 0.48 -32.78
N THR A 564 13.28 1.41 -32.22
CA THR A 564 14.53 1.88 -32.84
C THR A 564 15.69 1.06 -32.33
N VAL A 565 16.38 0.36 -33.22
CA VAL A 565 17.59 -0.40 -32.89
C VAL A 565 18.83 0.37 -33.32
N THR A 566 19.90 0.30 -32.52
CA THR A 566 21.19 0.93 -32.84
C THR A 566 22.31 0.09 -32.28
N ARG A 567 23.32 -0.20 -33.10
CA ARG A 567 24.52 -0.89 -32.64
C ARG A 567 25.64 0.10 -32.33
N THR A 568 26.12 0.09 -31.08
CA THR A 568 27.26 0.89 -30.62
C THR A 568 28.40 -0.06 -30.23
N GLY A 569 29.39 -0.22 -31.13
CA GLY A 569 30.47 -1.19 -30.94
C GLY A 569 29.96 -2.64 -30.95
N SER A 570 30.17 -3.36 -29.85
CA SER A 570 29.66 -4.72 -29.60
C SER A 570 28.29 -4.74 -28.92
N SER A 571 27.75 -3.59 -28.49
CA SER A 571 26.48 -3.50 -27.79
C SER A 571 25.36 -3.08 -28.74
N VAL A 572 24.19 -3.70 -28.58
CA VAL A 572 22.96 -3.34 -29.30
C VAL A 572 22.00 -2.67 -28.32
N SER A 573 21.53 -1.49 -28.67
CA SER A 573 20.52 -0.74 -27.91
C SER A 573 19.19 -0.76 -28.66
N VAL A 574 18.11 -1.00 -27.92
CA VAL A 574 16.73 -1.02 -28.41
C VAL A 574 15.95 0.06 -27.68
N LYS A 575 15.59 1.11 -28.41
CA LYS A 575 14.81 2.24 -27.91
C LYS A 575 13.35 2.05 -28.26
N SER A 576 12.53 1.88 -27.23
CA SER A 576 11.07 1.80 -27.33
C SER A 576 10.43 3.17 -27.05
N VAL A 577 9.09 3.21 -27.11
CA VAL A 577 8.33 4.43 -26.78
C VAL A 577 8.61 4.87 -25.33
N GLY A 578 8.50 3.95 -24.37
CA GLY A 578 8.58 4.25 -22.93
C GLY A 578 9.87 3.84 -22.21
N SER A 579 10.75 3.08 -22.86
CA SER A 579 11.98 2.57 -22.24
C SER A 579 13.10 2.41 -23.27
N ASP A 580 14.34 2.44 -22.77
CA ASP A 580 15.52 2.15 -23.56
C ASP A 580 16.16 0.90 -22.96
N ALA A 581 16.39 -0.12 -23.77
CA ALA A 581 16.95 -1.40 -23.36
C ALA A 581 18.29 -1.64 -24.05
N THR A 582 19.18 -2.32 -23.35
CA THR A 582 20.47 -2.78 -23.89
C THR A 582 20.48 -4.30 -23.93
N VAL A 583 21.00 -4.85 -25.01
CA VAL A 583 21.21 -6.30 -25.15
C VAL A 583 22.43 -6.70 -24.31
N ILE A 584 22.20 -7.54 -23.29
CA ILE A 584 23.23 -8.09 -22.40
C ILE A 584 23.83 -9.36 -23.02
N ALA A 585 22.98 -10.23 -23.58
CA ALA A 585 23.40 -11.43 -24.29
C ALA A 585 22.73 -11.46 -25.66
N ALA A 586 23.54 -11.38 -26.71
CA ALA A 586 23.09 -11.38 -28.08
C ALA A 586 23.12 -12.78 -28.68
N ASP A 587 22.31 -12.98 -29.72
CA ASP A 587 22.34 -14.14 -30.62
C ASP A 587 22.20 -15.51 -29.92
N VAL A 588 21.31 -15.61 -28.92
CA VAL A 588 21.01 -16.90 -28.28
C VAL A 588 20.20 -17.77 -29.24
N ALA A 589 20.76 -18.92 -29.63
CA ALA A 589 20.13 -19.86 -30.54
C ALA A 589 18.85 -20.47 -29.95
N ALA A 590 17.76 -20.44 -30.71
CA ALA A 590 16.45 -20.99 -30.33
C ALA A 590 15.81 -21.73 -31.52
N GLY A 591 16.50 -22.75 -32.04
CA GLY A 591 16.11 -23.46 -33.26
C GLY A 591 16.21 -22.57 -34.51
N SER A 592 15.08 -22.34 -35.17
CA SER A 592 14.93 -21.43 -36.32
C SER A 592 14.73 -19.96 -35.93
N SER A 593 14.65 -19.67 -34.63
CA SER A 593 14.46 -18.35 -34.04
C SER A 593 15.71 -17.90 -33.26
N LEU A 594 15.73 -16.61 -32.90
CA LEU A 594 16.83 -15.96 -32.19
C LEU A 594 16.31 -15.23 -30.95
N VAL A 595 17.04 -15.31 -29.84
CA VAL A 595 16.72 -14.58 -28.60
C VAL A 595 17.85 -13.62 -28.25
N HIS A 596 17.50 -12.36 -27.97
CA HIS A 596 18.39 -11.36 -27.41
C HIS A 596 17.96 -11.05 -25.99
N VAL A 597 18.83 -11.31 -25.01
CA VAL A 597 18.54 -11.02 -23.60
C VAL A 597 18.77 -9.53 -23.34
N VAL A 598 17.77 -8.84 -22.79
CA VAL A 598 17.80 -7.38 -22.56
C VAL A 598 17.73 -7.01 -21.08
N ASP A 599 18.35 -5.88 -20.72
CA ASP A 599 18.40 -5.34 -19.35
C ASP A 599 17.10 -4.66 -18.89
N THR A 600 16.20 -4.31 -19.83
CA THR A 600 15.01 -3.49 -19.58
C THR A 600 13.82 -4.02 -20.38
N VAL A 601 12.62 -4.01 -19.78
CA VAL A 601 11.37 -4.37 -20.47
C VAL A 601 11.00 -3.29 -21.48
N LEU A 602 10.71 -3.66 -22.72
CA LEU A 602 10.25 -2.76 -23.77
C LEU A 602 8.80 -2.36 -23.52
N LEU A 603 8.57 -1.06 -23.27
CA LEU A 603 7.25 -0.53 -22.99
C LEU A 603 6.70 0.22 -24.22
N PRO A 604 5.48 -0.11 -24.70
CA PRO A 604 4.84 0.61 -25.80
C PRO A 604 4.16 1.91 -25.34
N PHE A 605 4.22 2.22 -24.04
CA PHE A 605 3.64 3.42 -23.41
C PHE A 605 4.66 4.06 -22.44
N PHE A 606 4.47 5.32 -22.08
CA PHE A 606 5.38 6.03 -21.16
C PHE A 606 5.12 5.63 -19.69
N LYS A 607 6.17 5.61 -18.86
CA LYS A 607 6.07 5.22 -17.44
C LYS A 607 5.26 6.22 -16.61
N SER A 608 5.47 7.51 -16.85
CA SER A 608 4.81 8.62 -16.16
C SER A 608 4.59 9.81 -17.10
N VAL A 609 3.74 10.76 -16.69
CA VAL A 609 3.48 11.98 -17.47
C VAL A 609 4.78 12.78 -17.62
N ALA A 610 5.58 12.84 -16.55
CA ALA A 610 6.89 13.48 -16.59
C ALA A 610 7.84 12.81 -17.60
N SER A 611 7.86 11.48 -17.69
CA SER A 611 8.69 10.76 -18.66
C SER A 611 8.25 10.99 -20.11
N ALA A 612 6.94 11.13 -20.36
CA ALA A 612 6.41 11.47 -21.68
C ALA A 612 6.79 12.89 -22.10
N ALA A 613 6.70 13.85 -21.17
CA ALA A 613 7.13 15.22 -21.41
C ALA A 613 8.65 15.31 -21.66
N ALA A 614 9.47 14.60 -20.88
CA ALA A 614 10.92 14.59 -21.04
C ALA A 614 11.39 14.00 -22.38
N ARG A 615 10.66 13.02 -22.92
CA ARG A 615 10.94 12.40 -24.23
C ARG A 615 10.39 13.20 -25.41
N THR A 616 9.68 14.29 -25.15
CA THR A 616 9.03 15.13 -26.17
C THR A 616 9.66 16.52 -26.18
N PRO A 617 10.58 16.83 -27.13
CA PRO A 617 11.31 18.10 -27.12
C PRO A 617 10.42 19.36 -27.15
N SER A 618 9.23 19.28 -27.74
CA SER A 618 8.26 20.38 -27.83
C SER A 618 7.53 20.70 -26.51
N LEU A 619 7.78 19.94 -25.44
CA LEU A 619 7.19 20.14 -24.10
C LEU A 619 8.21 20.60 -23.04
N SER A 620 9.41 21.01 -23.45
CA SER A 620 10.48 21.40 -22.51
C SER A 620 10.09 22.59 -21.63
N THR A 621 9.35 23.58 -22.15
CA THR A 621 8.84 24.72 -21.38
C THR A 621 7.81 24.28 -20.32
N LEU A 622 6.95 23.31 -20.66
CA LEU A 622 5.98 22.75 -19.72
C LEU A 622 6.68 22.04 -18.56
N LEU A 623 7.76 21.29 -18.83
CA LEU A 623 8.51 20.59 -17.79
C LEU A 623 9.13 21.56 -16.78
N LEU A 624 9.71 22.66 -17.26
CA LEU A 624 10.25 23.73 -16.40
C LEU A 624 9.15 24.38 -15.55
N ALA A 625 7.98 24.66 -16.15
CA ALA A 625 6.83 25.22 -15.45
C ALA A 625 6.32 24.30 -14.34
N VAL A 626 6.18 22.99 -14.62
CA VAL A 626 5.76 21.97 -13.66
C VAL A 626 6.74 21.84 -12.50
N GLN A 627 8.05 21.89 -12.78
CA GLN A 627 9.09 21.85 -11.76
C GLN A 627 9.02 23.07 -10.83
N LYS A 628 8.87 24.28 -11.39
CA LYS A 628 8.73 25.53 -10.62
C LYS A 628 7.43 25.59 -9.81
N ALA A 629 6.35 25.03 -10.33
CA ALA A 629 5.08 24.94 -9.61
C ALA A 629 5.04 23.83 -8.53
N GLY A 630 6.11 23.04 -8.38
CA GLY A 630 6.16 21.94 -7.40
C GLY A 630 5.25 20.75 -7.73
N LEU A 631 4.78 20.63 -8.98
CA LEU A 631 3.85 19.57 -9.42
C LEU A 631 4.57 18.35 -10.02
N ALA A 632 5.91 18.39 -10.13
CA ALA A 632 6.70 17.31 -10.73
C ALA A 632 6.53 15.96 -10.03
N GLN A 633 6.49 15.95 -8.70
CA GLN A 633 6.30 14.71 -7.93
C GLN A 633 4.91 14.11 -8.14
N THR A 634 3.88 14.96 -8.22
CA THR A 634 2.50 14.54 -8.49
C THR A 634 2.35 13.94 -9.89
N LEU A 635 2.99 14.53 -10.91
CA LEU A 635 2.93 14.04 -12.30
C LEU A 635 3.83 12.82 -12.56
N SER A 636 4.76 12.53 -11.65
CA SER A 636 5.57 11.32 -11.66
C SER A 636 4.89 10.13 -10.96
N ASP A 637 3.75 10.32 -10.30
CA ASP A 637 3.04 9.22 -9.63
C ASP A 637 2.48 8.21 -10.65
N PRO A 638 2.93 6.94 -10.65
CA PRO A 638 2.47 5.92 -11.59
C PRO A 638 1.03 5.42 -11.35
N LYS A 639 0.42 5.77 -10.20
CA LYS A 639 -0.97 5.43 -9.86
C LYS A 639 -1.97 6.51 -10.31
N LEU A 640 -1.47 7.62 -10.84
CA LEU A 640 -2.29 8.74 -11.27
C LEU A 640 -3.25 8.33 -12.40
N ARG A 641 -4.52 8.75 -12.28
CA ARG A 641 -5.58 8.56 -13.27
C ARG A 641 -6.14 9.91 -13.70
N VAL A 642 -5.51 10.52 -14.70
CA VAL A 642 -5.86 11.86 -15.17
C VAL A 642 -5.77 11.94 -16.68
N THR A 643 -6.42 12.95 -17.23
CA THR A 643 -6.15 13.45 -18.58
C THR A 643 -5.41 14.77 -18.45
N VAL A 644 -4.21 14.85 -19.05
CA VAL A 644 -3.40 16.08 -19.06
C VAL A 644 -3.42 16.66 -20.46
N PHE A 645 -3.83 17.92 -20.57
CA PHE A 645 -3.67 18.71 -21.79
C PHE A 645 -2.33 19.43 -21.73
N ALA A 646 -1.34 18.99 -22.52
CA ALA A 646 0.03 19.47 -22.48
C ALA A 646 0.29 20.51 -23.58
N PRO A 647 0.41 21.81 -23.27
CA PRO A 647 0.72 22.83 -24.26
C PRO A 647 2.17 22.76 -24.76
N THR A 648 2.36 23.01 -26.06
CA THR A 648 3.69 23.07 -26.70
C THR A 648 4.48 24.32 -26.33
N ASN A 649 5.78 24.32 -26.59
CA ASN A 649 6.65 25.48 -26.43
C ASN A 649 6.14 26.71 -27.22
N ASP A 650 5.60 26.49 -28.41
CA ASP A 650 5.01 27.53 -29.25
C ASP A 650 3.72 28.10 -28.62
N ALA A 651 2.90 27.23 -28.01
CA ALA A 651 1.70 27.63 -27.27
C ALA A 651 2.03 28.60 -26.12
N PHE A 652 3.09 28.31 -25.36
CA PHE A 652 3.56 29.20 -24.30
C PHE A 652 4.04 30.54 -24.85
N THR A 653 4.81 30.52 -25.95
CA THR A 653 5.33 31.74 -26.58
C THR A 653 4.20 32.64 -27.09
N ALA A 654 3.21 32.04 -27.77
CA ALA A 654 2.03 32.74 -28.25
C ALA A 654 1.21 33.34 -27.11
N THR A 655 1.02 32.58 -26.02
CA THR A 655 0.27 33.03 -24.84
C THR A 655 0.98 34.17 -24.12
N LEU A 656 2.30 34.09 -23.92
CA LEU A 656 3.10 35.14 -23.30
C LEU A 656 3.07 36.43 -24.12
N THR A 657 3.15 36.31 -25.45
CA THR A 657 3.03 37.45 -26.38
C THR A 657 1.65 38.09 -26.31
N ALA A 658 0.58 37.27 -26.29
CA ALA A 658 -0.80 37.75 -26.19
C ALA A 658 -1.10 38.45 -24.84
N LEU A 659 -0.46 38.00 -23.76
CA LEU A 659 -0.60 38.59 -22.43
C LEU A 659 0.35 39.79 -22.19
N GLY A 660 1.36 40.00 -23.05
CA GLY A 660 2.37 41.04 -22.87
C GLY A 660 3.29 40.82 -21.65
N ILE A 661 3.48 39.57 -21.23
CA ILE A 661 4.24 39.20 -20.02
C ILE A 661 5.51 38.46 -20.44
N SER A 662 6.63 38.73 -19.76
CA SER A 662 7.87 37.97 -19.97
C SER A 662 7.77 36.57 -19.34
N ALA A 663 8.44 35.57 -19.93
CA ALA A 663 8.47 34.22 -19.37
C ALA A 663 8.96 34.19 -17.91
N SER A 664 9.92 35.07 -17.55
CA SER A 664 10.40 35.22 -16.18
C SER A 664 9.28 35.66 -15.24
N ALA A 665 8.50 36.68 -15.61
CA ALA A 665 7.44 37.20 -14.76
C ALA A 665 6.32 36.17 -14.49
N LEU A 666 6.06 35.26 -15.44
CA LEU A 666 5.13 34.14 -15.21
C LEU A 666 5.71 33.06 -14.29
N LEU A 667 7.02 32.78 -14.42
CA LEU A 667 7.73 31.81 -13.58
C LEU A 667 7.95 32.31 -12.14
N ASP A 668 8.05 33.63 -11.95
CA ASP A 668 8.21 34.27 -10.63
C ASP A 668 6.91 34.30 -9.81
N ASN A 669 5.77 33.91 -10.42
CA ASN A 669 4.47 33.84 -9.75
C ASN A 669 3.96 32.37 -9.63
N PRO A 670 4.37 31.63 -8.59
CA PRO A 670 4.06 30.20 -8.46
C PRO A 670 2.58 29.91 -8.20
N THR A 671 1.82 30.86 -7.62
CA THR A 671 0.39 30.65 -7.36
C THR A 671 -0.42 30.70 -8.64
N LEU A 672 -0.14 31.67 -9.52
CA LEU A 672 -0.78 31.77 -10.83
C LEU A 672 -0.40 30.58 -11.72
N LEU A 673 0.88 30.21 -11.74
CA LEU A 673 1.36 29.08 -12.52
C LEU A 673 0.72 27.75 -12.06
N GLY A 674 0.59 27.57 -10.74
CA GLY A 674 -0.11 26.43 -10.15
C GLY A 674 -1.58 26.35 -10.58
N ASP A 675 -2.32 27.47 -10.53
CA ASP A 675 -3.73 27.52 -10.97
C ASP A 675 -3.88 27.18 -12.45
N ILE A 676 -3.00 27.71 -13.32
CA ILE A 676 -3.01 27.42 -14.76
C ILE A 676 -2.73 25.94 -15.01
N LEU A 677 -1.70 25.36 -14.38
CA LEU A 677 -1.36 23.95 -14.58
C LEU A 677 -2.45 23.01 -14.05
N ARG A 678 -3.10 23.33 -12.92
CA ARG A 678 -4.23 22.55 -12.40
C ARG A 678 -5.45 22.61 -13.32
N TYR A 679 -5.63 23.70 -14.06
CA TYR A 679 -6.69 23.82 -15.05
C TYR A 679 -6.47 22.93 -16.29
N HIS A 680 -5.22 22.61 -16.63
CA HIS A 680 -4.89 21.70 -17.72
C HIS A 680 -5.08 20.21 -17.37
N VAL A 681 -5.36 19.89 -16.10
CA VAL A 681 -5.50 18.52 -15.62
C VAL A 681 -6.96 18.21 -15.30
N VAL A 682 -7.49 17.18 -15.94
CA VAL A 682 -8.81 16.61 -15.68
C VAL A 682 -8.64 15.36 -14.80
N PRO A 683 -9.32 15.25 -13.64
CA PRO A 683 -9.18 14.14 -12.69
C PRO A 683 -9.86 12.85 -13.14
N GLN A 684 -10.06 12.67 -14.44
CA GLN A 684 -10.65 11.49 -15.07
C GLN A 684 -9.92 11.18 -16.37
N ARG A 685 -9.84 9.89 -16.71
CA ARG A 685 -9.26 9.43 -17.97
C ARG A 685 -10.28 9.59 -19.10
N VAL A 686 -10.00 10.50 -20.02
CA VAL A 686 -10.79 10.78 -21.23
C VAL A 686 -9.91 10.58 -22.47
N PRO A 687 -9.93 9.40 -23.11
CA PRO A 687 -9.33 9.19 -24.43
C PRO A 687 -10.17 9.87 -25.52
N SER A 688 -9.60 10.09 -26.71
CA SER A 688 -10.31 10.71 -27.83
C SER A 688 -11.56 9.93 -28.25
N SER A 689 -11.51 8.60 -28.15
CA SER A 689 -12.64 7.70 -28.45
C SER A 689 -13.82 7.83 -27.49
N ALA A 690 -13.62 8.39 -26.30
CA ALA A 690 -14.69 8.66 -25.35
C ALA A 690 -15.43 9.99 -25.62
N ILE A 691 -14.94 10.79 -26.59
CA ILE A 691 -15.48 12.12 -26.88
C ILE A 691 -16.53 12.01 -28.00
N THR A 692 -17.78 11.70 -27.62
CA THR A 692 -18.92 11.70 -28.55
C THR A 692 -19.63 13.06 -28.51
N GLY A 693 -19.14 14.02 -29.30
CA GLY A 693 -19.72 15.37 -29.38
C GLY A 693 -19.03 16.38 -28.46
N THR A 694 -19.81 17.21 -27.76
CA THR A 694 -19.30 18.22 -26.81
C THR A 694 -19.47 17.74 -25.37
N ILE A 695 -18.37 17.62 -24.64
CA ILE A 695 -18.31 17.19 -23.24
C ILE A 695 -17.81 18.35 -22.38
N THR A 696 -18.43 18.57 -21.23
CA THR A 696 -17.90 19.47 -20.20
C THR A 696 -17.17 18.64 -19.14
N ALA A 697 -15.86 18.85 -19.00
CA ALA A 697 -15.01 18.12 -18.08
C ALA A 697 -14.62 19.00 -16.87
N PRO A 698 -14.84 18.55 -15.62
CA PRO A 698 -14.33 19.27 -14.45
C PRO A 698 -12.80 19.22 -14.44
N THR A 699 -12.16 20.31 -14.02
CA THR A 699 -10.69 20.37 -13.87
C THR A 699 -10.27 20.18 -12.41
N LEU A 700 -8.97 20.05 -12.16
CA LEU A 700 -8.42 20.01 -10.80
C LEU A 700 -8.53 21.37 -10.07
N LEU A 701 -8.90 22.45 -10.78
CA LEU A 701 -9.21 23.75 -10.22
C LEU A 701 -10.70 23.82 -9.82
N SER A 702 -10.97 23.95 -8.50
CA SER A 702 -12.32 23.91 -7.95
C SER A 702 -13.27 24.92 -8.60
N GLY A 703 -14.40 24.43 -9.10
CA GLY A 703 -15.46 25.25 -9.70
C GLY A 703 -15.20 25.72 -11.13
N LYS A 704 -14.16 25.22 -11.81
CA LYS A 704 -13.86 25.54 -13.22
C LYS A 704 -13.83 24.26 -14.07
N SER A 705 -14.53 24.30 -15.20
CA SER A 705 -14.62 23.20 -16.15
C SER A 705 -14.01 23.59 -17.51
N LEU A 706 -13.67 22.58 -18.31
CA LEU A 706 -13.27 22.72 -19.71
C LEU A 706 -14.37 22.19 -20.61
N THR A 707 -14.56 22.80 -21.77
CA THR A 707 -15.44 22.27 -22.81
C THR A 707 -14.60 21.61 -23.88
N VAL A 708 -14.77 20.30 -24.07
CA VAL A 708 -14.04 19.51 -25.06
C VAL A 708 -15.01 19.09 -26.15
N ALA A 709 -14.75 19.46 -27.40
CA ALA A 709 -15.60 19.15 -28.54
C ALA A 709 -14.84 18.33 -29.60
N ALA A 710 -15.43 17.23 -30.05
CA ALA A 710 -15.00 16.54 -31.24
C ALA A 710 -15.40 17.35 -32.48
N VAL A 711 -14.44 17.59 -33.38
CA VAL A 711 -14.64 18.30 -34.65
C VAL A 711 -14.15 17.42 -35.81
N SER A 712 -14.64 17.66 -37.02
CA SER A 712 -14.18 16.95 -38.22
C SER A 712 -12.69 17.19 -38.44
N GLY A 713 -11.84 16.24 -38.01
CA GLY A 713 -10.39 16.32 -38.08
C GLY A 713 -9.64 16.40 -36.74
N GLY A 714 -10.31 16.30 -35.59
CA GLY A 714 -9.63 16.22 -34.29
C GLY A 714 -10.47 16.60 -33.07
N VAL A 715 -9.80 16.90 -31.96
CA VAL A 715 -10.41 17.34 -30.69
C VAL A 715 -10.05 18.82 -30.45
N LYS A 716 -11.05 19.64 -30.11
CA LYS A 716 -10.87 21.02 -29.66
C LYS A 716 -11.20 21.15 -28.18
N VAL A 717 -10.39 21.91 -27.47
CA VAL A 717 -10.59 22.23 -26.05
C VAL A 717 -10.80 23.73 -25.93
N THR A 718 -11.95 24.12 -25.38
CA THR A 718 -12.31 25.52 -25.12
C THR A 718 -12.24 25.78 -23.63
N ALA A 719 -11.41 26.75 -23.26
CA ALA A 719 -11.28 27.25 -21.90
C ALA A 719 -12.38 28.27 -21.57
N VAL A 720 -12.74 28.38 -20.29
CA VAL A 720 -13.68 29.40 -19.78
C VAL A 720 -13.16 30.83 -20.03
N GLY A 721 -11.84 31.00 -20.12
CA GLY A 721 -11.20 32.28 -20.46
C GLY A 721 -11.34 32.71 -21.92
N GLY A 722 -11.98 31.91 -22.79
CA GLY A 722 -12.16 32.21 -24.21
C GLY A 722 -11.07 31.62 -25.12
N THR A 723 -10.00 31.05 -24.56
CA THR A 723 -8.96 30.38 -25.36
C THR A 723 -9.48 29.08 -25.95
N VAL A 724 -9.29 28.89 -27.25
CA VAL A 724 -9.58 27.63 -27.96
C VAL A 724 -8.25 26.99 -28.36
N ALA A 725 -8.02 25.75 -27.95
CA ALA A 725 -6.84 24.95 -28.27
C ALA A 725 -7.21 23.74 -29.12
N ASN A 726 -6.41 23.45 -30.14
CA ASN A 726 -6.50 22.22 -30.95
C ASN A 726 -5.54 21.16 -30.41
N VAL A 727 -5.97 19.90 -30.42
CA VAL A 727 -5.10 18.77 -30.07
C VAL A 727 -4.23 18.39 -31.26
N VAL A 728 -2.92 18.56 -31.12
CA VAL A 728 -1.88 18.26 -32.14
C VAL A 728 -1.49 16.78 -32.13
N ALA A 729 -1.41 16.19 -30.94
CA ALA A 729 -1.19 14.75 -30.75
C ALA A 729 -2.12 14.24 -29.65
N ALA A 730 -2.93 13.24 -29.96
CA ALA A 730 -3.92 12.68 -29.05
C ALA A 730 -3.51 11.29 -28.53
N ASP A 731 -4.11 10.89 -27.41
CA ASP A 731 -4.07 9.51 -26.89
C ASP A 731 -2.68 8.97 -26.52
N ILE A 732 -1.79 9.85 -26.03
CA ILE A 732 -0.50 9.40 -25.49
C ILE A 732 -0.76 8.63 -24.20
N GLN A 733 -0.53 7.32 -24.23
CA GLN A 733 -0.78 6.43 -23.10
C GLN A 733 0.33 6.53 -22.05
N ILE A 734 -0.08 6.72 -20.79
CA ILE A 734 0.80 6.78 -19.63
C ILE A 734 0.45 5.64 -18.65
N GLY A 735 1.49 4.93 -18.22
CA GLY A 735 1.38 3.69 -17.46
C GLY A 735 0.66 2.60 -18.26
N LEU A 736 0.09 1.62 -17.55
CA LEU A 736 -0.79 0.57 -18.12
C LEU A 736 -2.15 1.15 -18.56
N GLY A 737 -2.14 2.20 -19.40
CA GLY A 737 -3.33 2.90 -19.89
C GLY A 737 -4.12 3.67 -18.83
N ARG A 738 -3.53 4.01 -17.67
CA ARG A 738 -4.23 4.65 -16.54
C ARG A 738 -4.49 6.14 -16.76
N SER A 739 -3.58 6.80 -17.45
CA SER A 739 -3.64 8.24 -17.76
C SER A 739 -3.42 8.47 -19.25
N VAL A 740 -3.92 9.59 -19.76
CA VAL A 740 -3.80 10.01 -21.16
C VAL A 740 -3.28 11.43 -21.24
N VAL A 741 -2.31 11.67 -22.12
CA VAL A 741 -1.81 13.02 -22.43
C VAL A 741 -2.27 13.41 -23.84
N HIS A 742 -2.83 14.61 -23.95
CA HIS A 742 -3.18 15.23 -25.23
C HIS A 742 -2.32 16.48 -25.39
N VAL A 743 -1.53 16.55 -26.46
CA VAL A 743 -0.68 17.72 -26.76
C VAL A 743 -1.53 18.78 -27.45
N ILE A 744 -1.47 20.03 -26.98
CA ILE A 744 -2.30 21.14 -27.47
C ILE A 744 -1.44 22.31 -27.98
N ASP A 745 -1.99 23.10 -28.90
CA ASP A 745 -1.33 24.25 -29.54
C ASP A 745 -1.54 25.60 -28.83
N ALA A 746 -2.37 25.67 -27.78
CA ALA A 746 -2.62 26.90 -27.01
C ALA A 746 -2.69 26.60 -25.49
N VAL A 747 -2.33 27.58 -24.65
CA VAL A 747 -2.41 27.43 -23.18
C VAL A 747 -3.82 27.74 -22.71
N LEU A 748 -4.43 26.83 -21.94
CA LEU A 748 -5.77 26.96 -21.40
C LEU A 748 -5.79 27.90 -20.19
N ILE A 749 -6.57 28.97 -20.27
CA ILE A 749 -6.65 30.01 -19.23
C ILE A 749 -7.99 29.92 -18.47
N PRO A 750 -7.99 29.75 -17.14
CA PRO A 750 -9.21 29.57 -16.33
C PRO A 750 -10.01 30.85 -16.05
N PHE A 751 -9.51 32.00 -16.51
CA PHE A 751 -10.09 33.32 -16.27
C PHE A 751 -10.21 34.11 -17.60
N PRO A 752 -11.24 34.94 -17.76
CA PRO A 752 -11.37 35.81 -18.93
C PRO A 752 -10.17 36.78 -18.97
N THR A 753 -9.61 37.03 -20.14
CA THR A 753 -8.37 37.83 -20.38
C THR A 753 -8.53 39.34 -20.14
N THR A 754 -9.21 39.73 -19.07
CA THR A 754 -9.71 41.09 -18.81
C THR A 754 -8.87 41.82 -17.76
N VAL A 755 -9.26 43.06 -17.42
CA VAL A 755 -8.64 43.92 -16.38
C VAL A 755 -8.39 43.20 -15.06
N ALA A 756 -9.22 42.21 -14.70
CA ALA A 756 -9.06 41.38 -13.51
C ALA A 756 -7.75 40.55 -13.52
N VAL A 757 -7.26 40.18 -14.70
CA VAL A 757 -6.01 39.44 -14.91
C VAL A 757 -4.81 40.35 -14.76
N ALA A 758 -4.85 41.58 -15.32
CA ALA A 758 -3.80 42.56 -15.08
C ALA A 758 -3.71 42.93 -13.59
N ALA A 759 -4.85 43.05 -12.91
CA ALA A 759 -4.89 43.26 -11.47
C ALA A 759 -4.27 42.07 -10.70
N ARG A 760 -4.60 40.83 -11.06
CA ARG A 760 -4.04 39.63 -10.43
C ARG A 760 -2.54 39.47 -10.72
N ASN A 761 -2.10 39.78 -11.93
CA ASN A 761 -0.70 39.73 -12.37
C ASN A 761 0.16 40.79 -11.69
N ALA A 762 -0.41 41.95 -11.37
CA ALA A 762 0.22 42.99 -10.57
C ALA A 762 0.14 42.75 -9.05
N GLY A 763 -0.39 41.59 -8.61
CA GLY A 763 -0.50 41.23 -7.19
C GLY A 763 -1.57 42.01 -6.42
N LEU A 764 -2.65 42.43 -7.10
CA LEU A 764 -3.72 43.27 -6.55
C LEU A 764 -4.91 42.43 -6.09
N ASN A 765 -4.71 41.57 -5.09
CA ASN A 765 -5.73 40.63 -4.62
C ASN A 765 -6.93 41.36 -4.01
N THR A 766 -6.69 42.52 -3.38
CA THR A 766 -7.74 43.34 -2.77
C THR A 766 -8.61 44.01 -3.83
N LEU A 767 -8.01 44.44 -4.94
CA LEU A 767 -8.74 44.97 -6.09
C LEU A 767 -9.58 43.87 -6.76
N LEU A 768 -9.06 42.64 -6.85
CA LEU A 768 -9.81 41.50 -7.37
C LEU A 768 -11.01 41.14 -6.47
N ALA A 769 -10.83 41.16 -5.15
CA ALA A 769 -11.91 40.96 -4.19
C ALA A 769 -12.98 42.07 -4.29
N ALA A 770 -12.54 43.33 -4.45
CA ALA A 770 -13.42 44.48 -4.67
C ALA A 770 -14.21 44.38 -5.99
N LEU A 771 -13.56 43.99 -7.08
CA LEU A 771 -14.20 43.75 -8.38
C LEU A 771 -15.21 42.60 -8.30
N THR A 772 -14.87 41.52 -7.60
CA THR A 772 -15.77 40.35 -7.42
C THR A 772 -16.98 40.67 -6.54
N ALA A 773 -16.83 41.57 -5.56
CA ALA A 773 -17.92 42.05 -4.72
C ALA A 773 -18.80 43.12 -5.40
N SER A 774 -18.33 43.70 -6.51
CA SER A 774 -19.03 44.73 -7.28
C SER A 774 -20.07 44.15 -8.25
N ASP A 775 -20.97 45.02 -8.73
CA ASP A 775 -22.11 44.69 -9.58
C ASP A 775 -21.66 44.06 -10.93
N PRO A 776 -22.23 42.91 -11.37
CA PRO A 776 -21.91 42.26 -12.65
C PRO A 776 -21.98 43.19 -13.86
N ALA A 777 -22.85 44.19 -13.84
CA ALA A 777 -22.99 45.16 -14.93
C ALA A 777 -21.71 46.00 -15.15
N PHE A 778 -20.96 46.29 -14.09
CA PHE A 778 -19.70 47.04 -14.17
C PHE A 778 -18.58 46.21 -14.80
N LEU A 779 -18.53 44.90 -14.51
CA LEU A 779 -17.64 43.98 -15.21
C LEU A 779 -17.99 43.95 -16.69
N THR A 780 -19.25 43.71 -17.06
CA THR A 780 -19.68 43.61 -18.47
C THR A 780 -19.30 44.84 -19.30
N ALA A 781 -19.35 46.05 -18.73
CA ALA A 781 -18.92 47.28 -19.40
C ALA A 781 -17.39 47.39 -19.59
N LEU A 782 -16.59 46.75 -18.73
CA LEU A 782 -15.13 46.65 -18.84
C LEU A 782 -14.67 45.44 -19.68
N THR A 783 -15.57 44.50 -19.97
CA THR A 783 -15.30 43.30 -20.77
C THR A 783 -15.60 43.47 -22.26
N ASP A 784 -16.27 44.55 -22.68
CA ASP A 784 -16.63 44.76 -24.09
C ASP A 784 -15.35 45.01 -24.93
N PRO A 785 -15.01 44.13 -25.90
CA PRO A 785 -13.82 44.25 -26.74
C PRO A 785 -13.71 45.58 -27.51
N LYS A 786 -14.82 46.30 -27.69
CA LYS A 786 -14.87 47.59 -28.41
C LYS A 786 -14.56 48.80 -27.52
N THR A 787 -14.56 48.63 -26.21
CA THR A 787 -14.37 49.75 -25.28
C THR A 787 -12.88 50.03 -25.07
N LYS A 788 -12.42 51.20 -25.52
CA LYS A 788 -11.10 51.71 -25.14
C LYS A 788 -11.17 52.22 -23.71
N ALA A 789 -10.36 51.70 -22.80
CA ALA A 789 -10.38 52.12 -21.41
C ALA A 789 -8.98 52.17 -20.79
N THR A 790 -8.77 53.16 -19.91
CA THR A 790 -7.59 53.24 -19.06
C THR A 790 -8.02 52.95 -17.62
N VAL A 791 -7.47 51.90 -17.02
CA VAL A 791 -7.78 51.52 -15.63
C VAL A 791 -6.57 51.83 -14.75
N LEU A 792 -6.82 52.58 -13.70
CA LEU A 792 -5.83 52.93 -12.68
C LEU A 792 -5.98 51.94 -11.53
N ALA A 793 -5.05 50.99 -11.38
CA ALA A 793 -5.20 49.86 -10.47
C ALA A 793 -4.35 50.08 -9.18
N PRO A 794 -4.94 50.33 -8.00
CA PRO A 794 -4.18 50.57 -6.78
C PRO A 794 -3.49 49.31 -6.26
N THR A 795 -2.29 49.47 -5.72
CA THR A 795 -1.56 48.38 -5.02
C THR A 795 -2.30 47.84 -3.80
N ASP A 796 -2.10 46.57 -3.44
CA ASP A 796 -2.60 46.00 -2.16
C ASP A 796 -2.07 46.81 -0.96
N ALA A 797 -0.85 47.35 -1.05
CA ALA A 797 -0.30 48.27 -0.06
C ALA A 797 -1.07 49.61 0.00
N ALA A 798 -1.54 50.13 -1.14
CA ALA A 798 -2.40 51.31 -1.19
C ALA A 798 -3.74 51.08 -0.47
N PHE A 799 -4.36 49.92 -0.71
CA PHE A 799 -5.59 49.52 -0.03
C PHE A 799 -5.36 49.31 1.47
N ASN A 800 -4.28 48.64 1.87
CA ASN A 800 -3.96 48.45 3.29
C ASN A 800 -3.68 49.77 4.01
N ARG A 801 -3.01 50.72 3.34
CA ARG A 801 -2.81 52.08 3.86
C ARG A 801 -4.13 52.81 4.02
N LEU A 802 -5.05 52.68 3.07
CA LEU A 802 -6.40 53.26 3.15
C LEU A 802 -7.20 52.63 4.30
N LEU A 803 -7.26 51.29 4.38
CA LEU A 803 -7.97 50.55 5.42
C LEU A 803 -7.43 50.90 6.82
N SER A 804 -6.11 51.00 6.97
CA SER A 804 -5.45 51.40 8.22
C SER A 804 -5.75 52.86 8.59
N ALA A 805 -5.75 53.77 7.61
CA ALA A 805 -6.08 55.17 7.83
C ALA A 805 -7.56 55.36 8.21
N LEU A 806 -8.45 54.51 7.71
CA LEU A 806 -9.88 54.55 7.97
C LEU A 806 -10.32 53.71 9.17
N ARG A 807 -9.42 52.90 9.77
CA ARG A 807 -9.71 51.94 10.84
C ARG A 807 -10.87 50.98 10.51
N ILE A 808 -11.01 50.61 9.24
CA ILE A 808 -12.02 49.65 8.78
C ILE A 808 -11.33 48.38 8.28
N SER A 809 -12.00 47.24 8.45
CA SER A 809 -11.54 45.98 7.88
C SER A 809 -11.90 45.87 6.40
N SER A 810 -11.16 45.03 5.67
CA SER A 810 -11.46 44.70 4.27
C SER A 810 -12.89 44.16 4.11
N ALA A 811 -13.39 43.36 5.06
CA ALA A 811 -14.76 42.86 5.06
C ALA A 811 -15.81 43.98 5.16
N GLN A 812 -15.55 45.04 5.95
CA GLN A 812 -16.44 46.20 6.06
C GLN A 812 -16.46 47.04 4.79
N LEU A 813 -15.31 47.21 4.12
CA LEU A 813 -15.24 47.89 2.83
C LEU A 813 -15.98 47.11 1.72
N LEU A 814 -15.90 45.77 1.73
CA LEU A 814 -16.61 44.91 0.79
C LEU A 814 -18.13 44.85 1.06
N ALA A 815 -18.57 45.10 2.29
CA ALA A 815 -19.99 45.15 2.66
C ALA A 815 -20.68 46.42 2.12
N ASP A 816 -19.96 47.54 2.02
CA ASP A 816 -20.47 48.80 1.49
C ASP A 816 -20.35 48.89 -0.03
N LYS A 817 -21.27 48.19 -0.71
CA LYS A 817 -21.32 48.11 -2.18
C LYS A 817 -21.51 49.49 -2.85
N ALA A 818 -22.11 50.47 -2.16
CA ALA A 818 -22.40 51.78 -2.72
C ALA A 818 -21.12 52.66 -2.79
N ASN A 819 -20.33 52.68 -1.72
CA ASN A 819 -19.04 53.38 -1.73
C ASN A 819 -18.01 52.67 -2.60
N LEU A 820 -18.01 51.33 -2.62
CA LEU A 820 -17.12 50.54 -3.48
C LEU A 820 -17.33 50.84 -4.96
N LYS A 821 -18.58 50.98 -5.42
CA LYS A 821 -18.91 51.34 -6.80
C LYS A 821 -18.36 52.72 -7.18
N LYS A 822 -18.46 53.71 -6.30
CA LYS A 822 -17.93 55.07 -6.52
C LYS A 822 -16.40 55.08 -6.59
N ILE A 823 -15.73 54.34 -5.70
CA ILE A 823 -14.28 54.22 -5.70
C ILE A 823 -13.81 53.54 -6.99
N LEU A 824 -14.41 52.40 -7.37
CA LEU A 824 -14.05 51.70 -8.61
C LEU A 824 -14.29 52.56 -9.86
N ALA A 825 -15.37 53.34 -9.91
CA ALA A 825 -15.65 54.23 -11.02
C ALA A 825 -14.65 55.40 -11.15
N ALA A 826 -14.05 55.87 -10.04
CA ALA A 826 -12.99 56.89 -10.08
C ALA A 826 -11.65 56.36 -10.64
N HIS A 827 -11.48 55.04 -10.68
CA HIS A 827 -10.29 54.37 -11.19
C HIS A 827 -10.41 53.95 -12.66
N VAL A 828 -11.56 54.17 -13.30
CA VAL A 828 -11.80 53.80 -14.69
C VAL A 828 -12.03 55.05 -15.54
N ILE A 829 -11.26 55.18 -16.61
CA ILE A 829 -11.36 56.25 -17.61
C ILE A 829 -11.86 55.61 -18.92
N PRO A 830 -13.15 55.76 -19.26
CA PRO A 830 -13.70 55.23 -20.50
C PRO A 830 -13.31 56.09 -21.73
N GLY A 831 -13.22 55.47 -22.91
CA GLY A 831 -13.03 56.12 -24.20
C GLY A 831 -11.58 56.34 -24.63
N VAL A 832 -10.59 56.13 -23.74
CA VAL A 832 -9.17 56.38 -24.02
C VAL A 832 -8.33 55.23 -23.48
N ALA A 833 -7.45 54.67 -24.31
CA ALA A 833 -6.41 53.70 -23.92
C ALA A 833 -5.06 54.42 -23.94
N ALA A 834 -4.84 55.33 -22.99
CA ALA A 834 -3.67 56.20 -22.99
C ALA A 834 -2.45 55.47 -22.42
N ARG A 835 -1.37 55.42 -23.21
CA ARG A 835 -0.04 55.06 -22.69
C ARG A 835 0.53 56.22 -21.88
N ALA A 836 1.50 55.96 -21.00
CA ALA A 836 2.21 56.98 -20.25
C ALA A 836 2.97 57.98 -21.18
N SER A 837 3.33 57.52 -22.38
CA SER A 837 3.85 58.36 -23.46
C SER A 837 2.83 59.38 -23.98
N ASP A 838 1.56 58.99 -24.05
CA ASP A 838 0.48 59.74 -24.71
C ASP A 838 -0.16 60.80 -23.79
N LEU A 839 0.24 60.80 -22.52
CA LEU A 839 -0.26 61.71 -21.48
C LEU A 839 0.61 62.97 -21.37
N SER A 840 -0.04 64.14 -21.33
CA SER A 840 0.59 65.46 -21.22
C SER A 840 0.44 66.07 -19.82
N ASN A 841 1.42 66.87 -19.40
CA ASN A 841 1.37 67.55 -18.10
C ASN A 841 0.21 68.57 -18.07
N GLY A 842 -0.65 68.49 -17.06
CA GLY A 842 -1.82 69.35 -16.91
C GLY A 842 -3.08 68.87 -17.65
N GLN A 843 -3.05 67.73 -18.34
CA GLN A 843 -4.21 67.17 -19.04
C GLN A 843 -5.31 66.77 -18.06
N GLU A 844 -6.56 67.11 -18.38
CA GLU A 844 -7.75 66.67 -17.63
C GLU A 844 -8.37 65.45 -18.30
N LEU A 845 -8.56 64.37 -17.53
CA LEU A 845 -9.21 63.12 -17.96
C LEU A 845 -10.52 62.94 -17.19
N THR A 846 -11.57 62.50 -17.88
CA THR A 846 -12.89 62.30 -17.29
C THR A 846 -13.10 60.84 -16.90
N THR A 847 -13.36 60.57 -15.63
CA THR A 847 -13.67 59.22 -15.11
C THR A 847 -15.09 58.78 -15.46
N PHE A 848 -15.42 57.51 -15.20
CA PHE A 848 -16.74 56.93 -15.48
C PHE A 848 -17.93 57.65 -14.83
N LEU A 849 -17.72 58.38 -13.72
CA LEU A 849 -18.76 59.20 -13.05
C LEU A 849 -18.70 60.70 -13.42
N GLY A 850 -17.90 61.09 -14.43
CA GLY A 850 -17.76 62.49 -14.85
C GLY A 850 -16.78 63.31 -14.01
N ALA A 851 -16.11 62.72 -13.01
CA ALA A 851 -15.12 63.42 -12.20
C ALA A 851 -13.81 63.62 -12.99
N LYS A 852 -13.26 64.83 -12.92
CA LYS A 852 -12.01 65.22 -13.59
C LYS A 852 -10.78 64.77 -12.81
N LEU A 853 -9.88 64.06 -13.47
CA LEU A 853 -8.54 63.71 -12.99
C LEU A 853 -7.50 64.57 -13.71
N LYS A 854 -6.61 65.20 -12.95
CA LYS A 854 -5.51 66.00 -13.52
C LYS A 854 -4.24 65.16 -13.60
N VAL A 855 -3.64 65.10 -14.79
CA VAL A 855 -2.36 64.41 -15.02
C VAL A 855 -1.21 65.36 -14.67
N LEU A 856 -0.27 64.89 -13.85
CA LEU A 856 0.96 65.59 -13.52
C LEU A 856 2.14 64.76 -14.04
N LYS A 857 2.89 65.30 -15.00
CA LYS A 857 4.05 64.64 -15.62
C LYS A 857 5.30 65.47 -15.33
N GLY A 858 6.25 64.88 -14.62
CA GLY A 858 7.50 65.54 -14.21
C GLY A 858 8.67 64.57 -14.10
N TRP A 859 9.78 65.00 -13.47
CA TRP A 859 11.00 64.19 -13.31
C TRP A 859 10.78 62.84 -12.58
N PHE A 860 9.74 62.76 -11.75
CA PHE A 860 9.37 61.57 -10.96
C PHE A 860 8.31 60.67 -11.64
N GLY A 861 8.06 60.83 -12.95
CA GLY A 861 7.10 60.02 -13.70
C GLY A 861 5.68 60.62 -13.80
N VAL A 862 4.71 59.78 -14.16
CA VAL A 862 3.28 60.17 -14.33
C VAL A 862 2.54 60.02 -13.00
N ARG A 863 1.80 61.04 -12.59
CA ARG A 863 0.94 61.04 -11.40
C ARG A 863 -0.47 61.49 -11.78
N PHE A 864 -1.47 60.90 -11.13
CA PHE A 864 -2.88 61.24 -11.29
C PHE A 864 -3.40 61.91 -10.02
N ALA A 865 -3.87 63.14 -10.13
CA ALA A 865 -4.48 63.88 -9.03
C ALA A 865 -6.02 63.85 -9.13
N ALA A 866 -6.65 63.29 -8.11
CA ALA A 866 -8.09 63.33 -7.85
C ALA A 866 -8.43 64.40 -6.79
N ALA A 867 -9.72 64.69 -6.60
CA ALA A 867 -10.21 65.75 -5.71
C ALA A 867 -9.70 65.66 -4.26
N LYS A 868 -9.42 64.45 -3.74
CA LYS A 868 -8.98 64.23 -2.35
C LYS A 868 -7.70 63.39 -2.22
N SER A 869 -7.12 62.92 -3.33
CA SER A 869 -5.88 62.12 -3.29
C SER A 869 -5.08 62.25 -4.58
N THR A 870 -3.75 62.12 -4.47
CA THR A 870 -2.84 62.07 -5.62
C THR A 870 -2.13 60.74 -5.60
N ALA A 871 -2.16 60.02 -6.73
CA ALA A 871 -1.54 58.71 -6.88
C ALA A 871 -0.42 58.75 -7.91
N SER A 872 0.70 58.12 -7.62
CA SER A 872 1.83 57.98 -8.53
C SER A 872 1.74 56.64 -9.27
N VAL A 873 2.09 56.63 -10.55
CA VAL A 873 2.16 55.39 -11.33
C VAL A 873 3.44 54.64 -10.94
N VAL A 874 3.27 53.41 -10.44
CA VAL A 874 4.35 52.51 -10.04
C VAL A 874 4.73 51.60 -11.21
N ASN A 875 3.74 51.14 -11.97
CA ASN A 875 3.95 50.35 -13.17
C ASN A 875 3.00 50.86 -14.26
N ALA A 876 3.56 51.34 -15.36
CA ALA A 876 2.79 51.94 -16.45
C ALA A 876 2.60 50.94 -17.60
N ASP A 877 1.60 51.22 -18.45
CA ASP A 877 1.45 50.64 -19.78
C ASP A 877 1.22 49.12 -19.85
N VAL A 878 0.49 48.56 -18.89
CA VAL A 878 0.09 47.15 -18.94
C VAL A 878 -1.08 46.99 -19.91
N ALA A 879 -0.81 46.49 -21.11
CA ALA A 879 -1.83 46.28 -22.15
C ALA A 879 -2.75 45.08 -21.81
N VAL A 880 -4.05 45.26 -21.99
CA VAL A 880 -5.09 44.25 -21.73
C VAL A 880 -6.08 44.21 -22.89
N ASN A 881 -6.77 43.08 -23.11
CA ASN A 881 -7.72 42.89 -24.21
C ASN A 881 -7.12 43.15 -25.61
N ALA A 882 -6.00 42.50 -25.95
CA ALA A 882 -5.32 42.68 -27.25
C ALA A 882 -4.97 44.15 -27.58
N GLY A 883 -4.74 44.99 -26.56
CA GLY A 883 -4.30 46.37 -26.70
C GLY A 883 -5.42 47.42 -26.72
N THR A 884 -6.69 47.04 -26.52
CA THR A 884 -7.80 47.99 -26.42
C THR A 884 -7.94 48.63 -25.04
N ALA A 885 -7.36 48.04 -24.00
CA ALA A 885 -7.32 48.62 -22.65
C ALA A 885 -5.88 48.77 -22.13
N GLN A 886 -5.63 49.85 -21.37
CA GLN A 886 -4.35 50.15 -20.71
C GLN A 886 -4.56 50.13 -19.19
N VAL A 887 -3.69 49.43 -18.45
CA VAL A 887 -3.69 49.42 -16.99
C VAL A 887 -2.44 50.11 -16.45
N HIS A 888 -2.62 51.10 -15.58
CA HIS A 888 -1.55 51.74 -14.84
C HIS A 888 -1.68 51.39 -13.36
N VAL A 889 -0.66 50.75 -12.78
CA VAL A 889 -0.63 50.42 -11.35
C VAL A 889 -0.26 51.67 -10.57
N ILE A 890 -1.04 52.01 -9.55
CA ILE A 890 -0.86 53.23 -8.74
C ILE A 890 -0.59 52.94 -7.25
N ASP A 891 0.18 53.82 -6.61
CA ASP A 891 0.61 53.67 -5.21
C ASP A 891 -0.44 54.05 -4.15
N THR A 892 -1.53 54.68 -4.56
CA THR A 892 -2.54 55.31 -3.70
C THR A 892 -3.95 55.13 -4.29
N VAL A 893 -4.97 54.89 -3.45
CA VAL A 893 -6.36 54.78 -3.90
C VAL A 893 -6.92 56.17 -4.22
N LEU A 894 -7.52 56.34 -5.41
CA LEU A 894 -8.20 57.56 -5.83
C LEU A 894 -9.58 57.66 -5.15
N LEU A 895 -9.79 58.75 -4.42
CA LEU A 895 -11.04 59.00 -3.70
C LEU A 895 -11.86 60.09 -4.41
N PRO A 896 -13.14 59.83 -4.78
CA PRO A 896 -14.00 60.85 -5.36
C PRO A 896 -14.45 61.87 -4.31
N ALA A 897 -14.84 63.07 -4.75
CA ALA A 897 -15.29 64.15 -3.89
C ALA A 897 -16.48 63.74 -2.99
N ASP A 898 -17.35 62.86 -3.50
CA ASP A 898 -18.64 62.49 -2.91
C ASP A 898 -18.62 61.15 -2.15
N ALA A 899 -17.42 60.61 -1.84
CA ALA A 899 -17.28 59.45 -0.96
C ALA A 899 -17.52 59.89 0.50
N THR A 900 -18.67 59.50 1.06
CA THR A 900 -18.98 59.64 2.49
C THR A 900 -18.36 58.46 3.23
N ILE A 901 -17.11 58.63 3.67
CA ILE A 901 -16.45 57.65 4.54
C ILE A 901 -16.79 58.04 5.99
N PRO A 902 -17.46 57.17 6.76
CA PRO A 902 -17.75 57.46 8.16
C PRO A 902 -16.41 57.59 8.91
N GLN A 903 -16.20 58.71 9.60
CA GLN A 903 -15.06 59.03 10.50
C GLN A 903 -13.91 59.92 9.95
N LEU A 904 -14.01 60.58 8.80
CA LEU A 904 -13.12 61.72 8.52
C LEU A 904 -13.70 63.03 9.10
N SER A 905 -13.71 63.14 10.43
CA SER A 905 -13.74 64.47 11.05
C SER A 905 -12.37 65.12 10.82
N TRP A 906 -12.38 66.34 10.29
CA TRP A 906 -11.21 67.05 9.76
C TRP A 906 -10.19 67.49 10.84
N SER A 907 -10.40 67.11 12.10
CA SER A 907 -9.55 67.47 13.23
C SER A 907 -8.24 66.67 13.33
N CYS A 908 -8.12 65.50 12.69
CA CYS A 908 -6.91 64.67 12.80
C CYS A 908 -5.83 64.93 11.74
N LEU A 909 -6.12 65.66 10.65
CA LEU A 909 -5.12 65.92 9.59
C LEU A 909 -4.20 67.09 9.93
N TRP A 910 -4.67 68.07 10.70
CA TRP A 910 -3.85 69.19 11.17
C TRP A 910 -2.86 68.78 12.27
N LEU A 911 -3.18 67.79 13.11
CA LEU A 911 -2.30 67.37 14.21
C LEU A 911 -1.09 66.53 13.78
N ARG A 912 -1.08 65.95 12.57
CA ARG A 912 0.05 65.13 12.07
C ARG A 912 1.17 65.91 11.38
N LEU A 913 0.97 67.20 11.11
CA LEU A 913 2.02 68.08 10.59
C LEU A 913 2.94 68.65 11.70
N LEU A 914 2.61 68.46 12.99
CA LEU A 914 3.31 69.10 14.11
C LEU A 914 4.06 68.17 15.10
N CYS A 915 4.01 66.84 14.94
CA CYS A 915 4.76 65.93 15.83
C CYS A 915 5.45 64.79 15.06
N PRO A 916 6.79 64.85 14.84
CA PRO A 916 7.56 63.83 14.14
C PRO A 916 8.12 62.75 15.08
N SER A 917 7.30 62.19 15.97
CA SER A 917 7.76 61.10 16.83
C SER A 917 6.56 60.32 17.37
N TYR A 918 6.17 59.25 16.70
CA TYR A 918 5.62 58.05 17.33
C TYR A 918 5.59 56.92 16.29
N SER A 919 6.68 56.15 16.27
CA SER A 919 6.75 54.81 15.72
C SER A 919 6.14 53.84 16.73
N GLY A 920 5.15 53.07 16.28
CA GLY A 920 4.53 51.96 17.00
C GLY A 920 3.68 51.17 16.05
#